data_AF-A0A7V7KBC3-F1
#
_entry.id   AF-A0A7V7KBC3-F1
#
_cell.length_a   1.000
_cell.length_b   1.000
_cell.length_c   1.000
_cell.angle_alpha   90.00
_cell.angle_beta   90.00
_cell.angle_gamma   90.00
#
_symmetry.space_group_name_H-M   'P 1'
#
loop_
_entity.id
_entity.type
_entity.pdbx_description
1 polymer ?
#
loop_
_entity_poly.entity_id
_entity_poly.type
_entity_poly.pdbx_seq_one_letter_code
_entity_poly.pdbx_strand_id
1 'polypeptide(L)'
;MPPLANAETPPRVAEGSPPEPFVRRSDFDQFRDALHSFQEGSWSEDRWTTFRLRFGGIYAQKQAGMYMVRTKIPGGRLSFRQARAIAAANRKFCGGDILITTRQELQLYFVPLDATEGLLDALNQGGVTTRETAGNTFRNTVGCSLAGICPHERVDAGKVAEQLAGMWFRHPLVQHMPRKFKTTISGCAHDCGFASIDDLGFIAIVRDGQPGFKVLAGGGLGSQPRSGVVIKDFVREDEMAAVQEALARVHHRFSDRKKKMASRLKFLIKRFGEEKFVELFEQEFERLRALPRRQWRPLRWRTPDAGDGPPSLPGGRIDQQDGGVAVVVRPPLGLLDSDRFEKLTDIAEGAAAQEFRLTRDQNIIAVGLPPGNAADSFVKQVRELAFVVAERPRGLDDLVSCMGTSTCPIGITNSHAFAAELLADADELADLPAIRVRVSGCPNSCGQHHVGDIGFHGLAKKINGRPAPHYQIHLGGNGRRPGELGFAGPVIPAPHAKTALKLVFKEYGATRRAGESMRQWVQRLGGERIEALLEPVTSGVDRQAADLFVDWGQSEEFSPPLSGLGECAHPVVLGEYLADLARVERFDIDRLLDLGSRDLALRAAGRSILWACRRLLLVAGIEVMADHDEALIPGVRAHYRGDKKLIIALHAVLEATAKAHAGAGIILLNLALDAWIEESDAAVERRLLITVPPMPGIDETAEPIDQAGPGEELARRLQDRHGHLDARQLLAAMIRDEFPGRVAVSSSFGIEAAVLLALVAEIDPATPVIFLDTGLLFEETLAYRDILQSHLGLKDIRTVSPDPSALEAFDPERILSLTATDNCCRLRKMQPLVKALRGFDAWITGRKRFHGGERSRLAVFEFVDGRIKINPLAAWSPARIEAIFRELKLPRHPLAEKGYTSVGCAPCTSLAGLGEDVRAGRWAGREKTECGIHN
;
A
#
# COMPACT_ATOMS: atom_id res chain seq x y z
N MET A 1 -1.29 26.86 -42.72
CA MET A 1 -0.32 26.49 -41.68
C MET A 1 0.99 26.15 -42.39
N PRO A 2 2.15 26.64 -41.91
CA PRO A 2 3.44 26.28 -42.50
C PRO A 2 3.69 24.77 -42.29
N PRO A 3 4.52 24.13 -43.12
CA PRO A 3 4.81 22.71 -43.00
C PRO A 3 5.48 22.45 -41.64
N LEU A 4 4.86 21.60 -40.82
CA LEU A 4 5.46 21.05 -39.61
C LEU A 4 6.63 20.16 -40.03
N ALA A 5 7.81 20.76 -40.09
CA ALA A 5 9.07 20.05 -40.17
C ALA A 5 9.30 19.30 -38.86
N ASN A 6 9.50 17.99 -38.96
CA ASN A 6 10.21 17.12 -38.02
C ASN A 6 9.77 17.22 -36.55
N ALA A 7 8.56 16.75 -36.23
CA ALA A 7 8.35 16.09 -34.95
C ALA A 7 8.83 14.64 -35.12
N GLU A 8 9.96 14.31 -34.51
CA GLU A 8 10.46 12.93 -34.48
C GLU A 8 9.38 12.04 -33.85
N THR A 9 8.81 11.16 -34.68
CA THR A 9 8.08 9.97 -34.22
C THR A 9 8.97 9.29 -33.18
N PRO A 10 8.48 8.92 -31.97
CA PRO A 10 9.31 8.16 -31.04
C PRO A 10 9.85 6.93 -31.78
N PRO A 11 11.16 6.65 -31.67
CA PRO A 11 11.78 5.66 -32.52
C PRO A 11 11.10 4.32 -32.29
N ARG A 12 10.73 3.65 -33.40
CA ARG A 12 10.56 2.20 -33.43
C ARG A 12 11.73 1.62 -32.64
N VAL A 13 11.49 0.73 -31.68
CA VAL A 13 12.58 -0.01 -31.04
C VAL A 13 13.21 -0.85 -32.15
N ALA A 14 14.22 -0.29 -32.80
CA ALA A 14 14.97 -0.95 -33.84
C ALA A 14 15.63 -2.19 -33.21
N GLU A 15 15.78 -3.26 -33.99
CA GLU A 15 16.63 -4.37 -33.55
C GLU A 15 18.01 -3.81 -33.15
N GLY A 16 18.31 -3.87 -31.85
CA GLY A 16 19.57 -3.37 -31.30
C GLY A 16 19.48 -2.04 -30.54
N SER A 17 18.30 -1.45 -30.34
CA SER A 17 18.15 -0.31 -29.41
C SER A 17 18.65 -0.68 -27.99
N PRO A 18 19.34 0.24 -27.29
CA PRO A 18 19.78 -0.02 -25.93
C PRO A 18 18.58 -0.27 -25.01
N PRO A 19 18.71 -1.14 -23.99
CA PRO A 19 17.63 -1.40 -23.07
C PRO A 19 17.22 -0.10 -22.36
N GLU A 20 15.94 -0.01 -22.02
CA GLU A 20 15.37 1.11 -21.27
C GLU A 20 16.23 1.40 -20.01
N PRO A 21 16.78 2.62 -19.85
CA PRO A 21 17.62 2.92 -18.71
C PRO A 21 16.81 2.96 -17.42
N PHE A 22 17.34 2.38 -16.34
CA PHE A 22 16.68 2.40 -15.03
C PHE A 22 16.56 3.82 -14.45
N VAL A 23 17.39 4.77 -14.87
CA VAL A 23 17.30 6.18 -14.44
C VAL A 23 17.06 7.07 -15.65
N ARG A 24 16.10 8.00 -15.51
CA ARG A 24 15.85 9.10 -16.45
C ARG A 24 15.75 10.40 -15.67
N ARG A 25 16.33 11.49 -16.20
CA ARG A 25 16.19 12.81 -15.58
C ARG A 25 14.73 13.24 -15.44
N SER A 26 13.91 12.91 -16.44
CA SER A 26 12.48 13.21 -16.43
C SER A 26 11.69 12.54 -15.30
N ASP A 27 12.18 11.44 -14.71
CA ASP A 27 11.54 10.84 -13.53
C ASP A 27 11.72 11.71 -12.28
N PHE A 28 12.90 12.31 -12.14
CA PHE A 28 13.18 13.27 -11.08
C PHE A 28 12.33 14.53 -11.24
N ASP A 29 12.32 15.11 -12.45
CA ASP A 29 11.56 16.33 -12.72
C ASP A 29 10.06 16.12 -12.42
N GLN A 30 9.49 15.00 -12.86
CA GLN A 30 8.10 14.63 -12.54
C GLN A 30 7.86 14.48 -11.04
N PHE A 31 8.82 13.90 -10.30
CA PHE A 31 8.67 13.77 -8.85
C PHE A 31 8.72 15.12 -8.14
N ARG A 32 9.68 15.98 -8.50
CA ARG A 32 9.79 17.35 -7.97
C ARG A 32 8.51 18.13 -8.20
N ASP A 33 8.02 18.15 -9.45
CA ASP A 33 6.83 18.92 -9.82
C ASP A 33 5.59 18.41 -9.06
N ALA A 34 5.47 17.09 -8.87
CA ALA A 34 4.43 16.47 -8.07
C ALA A 34 4.53 16.82 -6.56
N LEU A 35 5.76 16.84 -6.01
CA LEU A 35 6.01 17.21 -4.61
C LEU A 35 5.59 18.67 -4.37
N HIS A 36 6.01 19.59 -5.25
CA HIS A 36 5.62 20.99 -5.18
C HIS A 36 4.09 21.14 -5.29
N SER A 37 3.48 20.46 -6.24
CA SER A 37 2.03 20.46 -6.41
C SER A 37 1.29 20.01 -5.14
N PHE A 38 1.82 19.02 -4.43
CA PHE A 38 1.29 18.57 -3.14
C PHE A 38 1.50 19.60 -2.02
N GLN A 39 2.72 20.15 -1.90
CA GLN A 39 3.05 21.15 -0.88
C GLN A 39 2.25 22.45 -1.04
N GLU A 40 1.96 22.85 -2.28
CA GLU A 40 1.11 23.99 -2.62
C GLU A 40 -0.40 23.70 -2.46
N GLY A 41 -0.78 22.46 -2.13
CA GLY A 41 -2.16 22.05 -1.90
C GLY A 41 -2.99 21.79 -3.16
N SER A 42 -2.38 21.81 -4.35
CA SER A 42 -3.06 21.49 -5.61
C SER A 42 -3.29 19.98 -5.79
N TRP A 43 -2.46 19.13 -5.19
CA TRP A 43 -2.66 17.68 -5.15
C TRP A 43 -3.27 17.22 -3.84
N SER A 44 -4.21 16.28 -3.93
CA SER A 44 -4.81 15.62 -2.79
C SER A 44 -3.87 14.60 -2.16
N GLU A 45 -4.08 14.27 -0.88
CA GLU A 45 -3.32 13.22 -0.20
C GLU A 45 -3.43 11.86 -0.91
N ASP A 46 -4.61 11.49 -1.43
CA ASP A 46 -4.81 10.23 -2.15
C ASP A 46 -4.02 10.18 -3.48
N ARG A 47 -3.99 11.31 -4.22
CA ARG A 47 -3.22 11.44 -5.46
C ARG A 47 -1.73 11.40 -5.15
N TRP A 48 -1.29 12.19 -4.18
CA TRP A 48 0.09 12.26 -3.72
C TRP A 48 0.58 10.88 -3.25
N THR A 49 -0.12 10.23 -2.33
CA THR A 49 0.21 8.90 -1.81
C THR A 49 0.33 7.88 -2.94
N THR A 50 -0.64 7.84 -3.86
CA THR A 50 -0.59 6.94 -5.03
C THR A 50 0.63 7.20 -5.90
N PHE A 51 0.94 8.47 -6.14
CA PHE A 51 2.07 8.88 -6.95
C PHE A 51 3.40 8.57 -6.25
N ARG A 52 3.68 9.10 -5.04
CA ARG A 52 4.98 8.96 -4.36
C ARG A 52 5.34 7.51 -4.06
N LEU A 53 4.35 6.65 -3.80
CA LEU A 53 4.59 5.22 -3.63
C LEU A 53 5.09 4.61 -4.94
N ARG A 54 4.40 4.85 -6.06
CA ARG A 54 4.79 4.26 -7.33
C ARG A 54 6.06 4.91 -7.90
N PHE A 55 6.17 6.24 -7.90
CA PHE A 55 7.26 6.97 -8.53
C PHE A 55 8.50 7.06 -7.66
N GLY A 56 8.33 7.40 -6.38
CA GLY A 56 9.47 7.67 -5.51
C GLY A 56 9.84 6.53 -4.58
N GLY A 57 9.06 5.44 -4.53
CA GLY A 57 9.31 4.36 -3.58
C GLY A 57 9.12 4.79 -2.11
N ILE A 58 8.37 5.86 -1.88
CA ILE A 58 8.33 6.60 -0.60
C ILE A 58 7.11 6.20 0.22
N TYR A 59 7.36 5.63 1.40
CA TYR A 59 6.35 5.24 2.39
C TYR A 59 6.39 6.17 3.60
N ALA A 60 5.24 6.58 4.14
CA ALA A 60 5.23 7.18 5.46
C ALA A 60 5.64 6.15 6.52
N GLN A 61 6.32 6.63 7.55
CA GLN A 61 6.70 5.85 8.72
C GLN A 61 5.71 6.07 9.86
N LYS A 62 5.90 5.31 10.94
CA LYS A 62 5.20 5.51 12.20
C LYS A 62 5.49 6.90 12.79
N GLN A 63 6.71 7.41 12.61
CA GLN A 63 7.12 8.74 13.03
C GLN A 63 6.52 9.80 12.10
N ALA A 64 5.78 10.74 12.67
CA ALA A 64 5.12 11.81 11.91
C ALA A 64 6.14 12.62 11.09
N GLY A 65 5.80 12.90 9.82
CA GLY A 65 6.64 13.66 8.90
C GLY A 65 7.86 12.90 8.36
N MET A 66 8.07 11.64 8.76
CA MET A 66 9.22 10.83 8.34
C MET A 66 8.81 9.76 7.34
N TYR A 67 9.70 9.50 6.39
CA TYR A 67 9.46 8.58 5.29
C TYR A 67 10.59 7.56 5.13
N MET A 68 10.24 6.40 4.58
CA MET A 68 11.17 5.38 4.12
C MET A 68 11.21 5.40 2.59
N VAL A 69 12.41 5.38 2.02
CA VAL A 69 12.64 5.34 0.57
C VAL A 69 13.27 4.01 0.20
N ARG A 70 12.75 3.37 -0.85
CA ARG A 70 13.21 2.04 -1.30
C ARG A 70 13.80 2.09 -2.71
N THR A 71 14.95 1.44 -2.89
CA THR A 71 15.65 1.32 -4.18
C THR A 71 15.19 0.10 -4.99
N LYS A 72 15.35 0.14 -6.32
CA LYS A 72 15.11 -1.00 -7.23
C LYS A 72 16.44 -1.59 -7.68
N ILE A 73 16.69 -2.85 -7.34
CA ILE A 73 17.96 -3.54 -7.63
C ILE A 73 17.61 -4.94 -8.18
N PRO A 74 17.28 -5.05 -9.49
CA PRO A 74 16.86 -6.32 -10.09
C PRO A 74 17.90 -7.42 -9.87
N GLY A 75 17.45 -8.60 -9.44
CA GLY A 75 18.32 -9.73 -9.13
C GLY A 75 19.27 -9.51 -7.94
N GLY A 76 19.16 -8.39 -7.24
CA GLY A 76 20.07 -8.00 -6.17
C GLY A 76 21.47 -7.58 -6.66
N ARG A 77 21.65 -7.30 -7.95
CA ARG A 77 22.95 -6.94 -8.54
C ARG A 77 23.27 -5.47 -8.27
N LEU A 78 24.29 -5.21 -7.46
CA LEU A 78 24.64 -3.87 -6.99
C LEU A 78 26.09 -3.55 -7.34
N SER A 79 26.30 -2.56 -8.20
CA SER A 79 27.65 -2.07 -8.52
C SER A 79 28.25 -1.26 -7.36
N PHE A 80 29.58 -1.17 -7.27
CA PHE A 80 30.24 -0.35 -6.27
C PHE A 80 29.90 1.14 -6.38
N ARG A 81 29.73 1.65 -7.61
CA ARG A 81 29.24 3.02 -7.84
C ARG A 81 27.88 3.25 -7.18
N GLN A 82 26.94 2.34 -7.37
CA GLN A 82 25.62 2.44 -6.76
C GLN A 82 25.69 2.30 -5.23
N ALA A 83 26.53 1.38 -4.71
CA ALA A 83 26.75 1.22 -3.28
C ALA A 83 27.26 2.51 -2.62
N ARG A 84 28.28 3.16 -3.19
CA ARG A 84 28.80 4.45 -2.73
C ARG A 84 27.75 5.55 -2.80
N ALA A 85 27.01 5.64 -3.91
CA ALA A 85 25.97 6.65 -4.07
C ALA A 85 24.87 6.49 -3.01
N ILE A 86 24.46 5.26 -2.70
CA ILE A 86 23.46 4.97 -1.66
C ILE A 86 24.01 5.31 -0.27
N ALA A 87 25.25 4.93 0.05
CA ALA A 87 25.89 5.27 1.32
C ALA A 87 25.98 6.79 1.53
N ALA A 88 26.46 7.52 0.50
CA ALA A 88 26.60 8.98 0.54
C ALA A 88 25.23 9.68 0.66
N ALA A 89 24.22 9.19 -0.09
CA ALA A 89 22.87 9.72 -0.01
C ALA A 89 22.22 9.45 1.35
N ASN A 90 22.42 8.26 1.93
CA ASN A 90 21.94 7.93 3.27
C ASN A 90 22.54 8.87 4.31
N ARG A 91 23.88 9.02 4.31
CA ARG A 91 24.60 9.93 5.22
C ARG A 91 24.08 11.37 5.17
N LYS A 92 23.69 11.84 3.98
CA LYS A 92 23.28 13.23 3.76
C LYS A 92 21.83 13.52 4.09
N PHE A 93 20.91 12.59 3.80
CA PHE A 93 19.47 12.87 3.80
C PHE A 93 18.65 12.03 4.78
N CYS A 94 19.26 11.00 5.40
CA CYS A 94 18.54 10.00 6.17
C CYS A 94 19.03 9.99 7.62
N GLY A 95 18.12 9.68 8.56
CA GLY A 95 18.42 9.63 9.99
C GLY A 95 18.67 8.23 10.56
N GLY A 96 18.75 7.20 9.73
CA GLY A 96 18.96 5.82 10.20
C GLY A 96 19.79 4.95 9.25
N ASP A 97 20.00 3.71 9.67
CA ASP A 97 20.75 2.71 8.93
C ASP A 97 20.00 2.22 7.68
N ILE A 98 20.78 1.74 6.72
CA ILE A 98 20.30 1.17 5.46
C ILE A 98 19.94 -0.30 5.73
N LEU A 99 18.74 -0.71 5.34
CA LEU A 99 18.28 -2.09 5.50
C LEU A 99 18.34 -2.86 4.18
N ILE A 100 19.05 -4.00 4.17
CA ILE A 100 18.92 -5.02 3.12
C ILE A 100 17.59 -5.74 3.31
N THR A 101 16.79 -5.78 2.24
CA THR A 101 15.43 -6.31 2.31
C THR A 101 15.34 -7.75 1.81
N THR A 102 14.27 -8.44 2.20
CA THR A 102 13.97 -9.80 1.72
C THR A 102 13.58 -9.89 0.23
N ARG A 103 13.66 -8.77 -0.50
CA ARG A 103 13.49 -8.67 -1.95
C ARG A 103 14.74 -8.17 -2.68
N GLN A 104 15.91 -8.25 -2.03
CA GLN A 104 17.19 -7.82 -2.57
C GLN A 104 17.24 -6.33 -2.95
N GLU A 105 16.47 -5.51 -2.24
CA GLU A 105 16.46 -4.03 -2.34
C GLU A 105 17.16 -3.42 -1.11
N LEU A 106 17.47 -2.13 -1.14
CA LEU A 106 17.91 -1.34 0.02
C LEU A 106 16.81 -0.35 0.43
N GLN A 107 16.61 -0.18 1.74
CA GLN A 107 15.70 0.82 2.30
C GLN A 107 16.45 1.83 3.14
N LEU A 108 16.07 3.09 2.98
CA LEU A 108 16.60 4.27 3.65
C LEU A 108 15.50 4.81 4.56
N TYR A 109 15.83 5.09 5.83
CA TYR A 109 14.83 5.45 6.84
C TYR A 109 15.04 6.86 7.40
N PHE A 110 14.01 7.37 8.06
CA PHE A 110 13.98 8.69 8.69
C PHE A 110 14.32 9.81 7.70
N VAL A 111 13.68 9.78 6.53
CA VAL A 111 13.80 10.81 5.50
C VAL A 111 12.67 11.84 5.69
N PRO A 112 12.97 13.11 6.03
CA PRO A 112 11.98 14.18 6.00
C PRO A 112 11.39 14.39 4.60
N LEU A 113 10.13 14.82 4.49
CA LEU A 113 9.45 14.99 3.19
C LEU A 113 10.21 15.93 2.24
N ASP A 114 10.67 17.07 2.75
CA ASP A 114 11.45 18.09 2.04
C ASP A 114 12.83 17.56 1.58
N ALA A 115 13.41 16.61 2.31
CA ALA A 115 14.67 15.96 1.92
C ALA A 115 14.49 14.94 0.77
N THR A 116 13.25 14.51 0.46
CA THR A 116 13.02 13.46 -0.53
C THR A 116 13.47 13.86 -1.93
N GLU A 117 13.26 15.11 -2.34
CA GLU A 117 13.72 15.59 -3.65
C GLU A 117 15.24 15.44 -3.79
N GLY A 118 16.01 16.01 -2.85
CA GLY A 118 17.47 15.95 -2.86
C GLY A 118 18.00 14.51 -2.77
N LEU A 119 17.34 13.65 -2.00
CA LEU A 119 17.67 12.24 -1.91
C LEU A 119 17.49 11.52 -3.27
N LEU A 120 16.34 11.70 -3.92
CA LEU A 120 16.06 11.06 -5.20
C LEU A 120 17.02 11.54 -6.30
N ASP A 121 17.38 12.83 -6.31
CA ASP A 121 18.38 13.36 -7.24
C ASP A 121 19.74 12.69 -7.05
N ALA A 122 20.22 12.61 -5.80
CA ALA A 122 21.50 11.99 -5.47
C ALA A 122 21.55 10.50 -5.86
N LEU A 123 20.47 9.75 -5.58
CA LEU A 123 20.35 8.36 -5.99
C LEU A 123 20.38 8.21 -7.52
N ASN A 124 19.63 9.05 -8.24
CA ASN A 124 19.57 9.03 -9.70
C ASN A 124 20.94 9.33 -10.34
N GLN A 125 21.69 10.30 -9.82
CA GLN A 125 23.07 10.59 -10.27
C GLN A 125 24.01 9.39 -10.05
N GLY A 126 23.75 8.60 -9.01
CA GLY A 126 24.40 7.32 -8.73
C GLY A 126 23.97 6.15 -9.61
N GLY A 127 23.00 6.33 -10.51
CA GLY A 127 22.42 5.25 -11.32
C GLY A 127 21.47 4.35 -10.53
N VAL A 128 20.87 4.86 -9.45
CA VAL A 128 19.92 4.14 -8.59
C VAL A 128 18.54 4.75 -8.73
N THR A 129 17.55 3.91 -9.03
CA THR A 129 16.15 4.34 -9.11
C THR A 129 15.34 3.83 -7.93
N THR A 130 14.31 4.58 -7.56
CA THR A 130 13.30 4.21 -6.54
C THR A 130 11.93 3.93 -7.15
N ARG A 131 11.82 4.09 -8.48
CA ARG A 131 10.57 3.90 -9.20
C ARG A 131 10.10 2.45 -9.15
N GLU A 132 8.80 2.26 -8.95
CA GLU A 132 8.08 0.99 -8.92
C GLU A 132 8.55 0.02 -7.81
N THR A 133 9.24 0.52 -6.78
CA THR A 133 9.62 -0.29 -5.61
C THR A 133 8.47 -0.41 -4.60
N ALA A 134 7.52 0.53 -4.69
CA ALA A 134 6.30 0.62 -3.89
C ALA A 134 5.04 0.79 -4.77
N GLY A 135 3.89 0.92 -4.13
CA GLY A 135 2.60 1.04 -4.85
C GLY A 135 2.05 -0.26 -5.47
N ASN A 136 1.01 -0.11 -6.28
CA ASN A 136 0.33 -1.18 -7.03
C ASN A 136 0.94 -1.35 -8.42
N THR A 137 2.13 -1.94 -8.45
CA THR A 137 2.95 -2.14 -9.65
C THR A 137 3.78 -3.43 -9.54
N PHE A 138 4.62 -3.68 -10.54
CA PHE A 138 5.64 -4.72 -10.53
C PHE A 138 6.79 -4.32 -9.61
N ARG A 139 6.95 -5.06 -8.51
CA ARG A 139 8.03 -4.87 -7.54
C ARG A 139 9.36 -5.36 -8.10
N ASN A 140 10.44 -5.16 -7.34
CA ASN A 140 11.75 -5.69 -7.69
C ASN A 140 11.69 -7.18 -8.04
N THR A 141 12.31 -7.56 -9.15
CA THR A 141 12.43 -8.96 -9.59
C THR A 141 13.55 -9.61 -8.81
N VAL A 142 13.23 -10.64 -8.05
CA VAL A 142 14.20 -11.35 -7.20
C VAL A 142 14.88 -12.46 -8.00
N GLY A 143 16.18 -12.67 -7.77
CA GLY A 143 16.97 -13.77 -8.32
C GLY A 143 17.55 -14.68 -7.24
N CYS A 144 18.22 -15.77 -7.64
CA CYS A 144 19.07 -16.54 -6.74
C CYS A 144 20.21 -15.68 -6.16
N SER A 145 20.53 -15.85 -4.87
CA SER A 145 21.60 -15.09 -4.20
C SER A 145 22.97 -15.22 -4.85
N LEU A 146 23.26 -16.39 -5.45
CA LEU A 146 24.52 -16.71 -6.14
C LEU A 146 24.38 -16.70 -7.68
N ALA A 147 23.41 -15.95 -8.22
CA ALA A 147 23.18 -15.93 -9.66
C ALA A 147 24.43 -15.49 -10.44
N GLY A 148 24.77 -16.26 -11.47
CA GLY A 148 25.94 -16.10 -12.33
C GLY A 148 27.15 -16.92 -11.89
N ILE A 149 27.15 -17.44 -10.65
CA ILE A 149 28.34 -18.04 -10.02
C ILE A 149 28.05 -19.36 -9.29
N CYS A 150 26.79 -19.78 -9.23
CA CYS A 150 26.37 -20.96 -8.47
C CYS A 150 26.69 -22.26 -9.23
N PRO A 151 27.31 -23.27 -8.59
CA PRO A 151 27.62 -24.54 -9.25
C PRO A 151 26.39 -25.39 -9.61
N HIS A 152 25.21 -25.03 -9.08
CA HIS A 152 23.93 -25.67 -9.38
C HIS A 152 23.09 -24.90 -10.40
N GLU A 153 23.54 -23.73 -10.88
CA GLU A 153 22.74 -22.95 -11.81
C GLU A 153 22.75 -23.53 -13.22
N ARG A 154 21.60 -23.41 -13.87
CA ARG A 154 21.42 -23.68 -15.30
C ARG A 154 21.49 -22.38 -16.10
N VAL A 155 21.16 -21.24 -15.47
CA VAL A 155 21.17 -19.90 -16.07
C VAL A 155 21.35 -18.83 -15.00
N ASP A 156 21.97 -17.71 -15.35
CA ASP A 156 22.13 -16.55 -14.46
C ASP A 156 20.77 -15.87 -14.22
N ALA A 157 20.15 -16.18 -13.07
CA ALA A 157 18.86 -15.62 -12.66
C ALA A 157 18.88 -14.08 -12.50
N GLY A 158 20.05 -13.49 -12.24
CA GLY A 158 20.21 -12.05 -12.10
C GLY A 158 20.05 -11.35 -13.45
N LYS A 159 20.66 -11.89 -14.51
CA LYS A 159 20.49 -11.38 -15.88
C LYS A 159 19.06 -11.53 -16.39
N VAL A 160 18.39 -12.64 -16.06
CA VAL A 160 16.95 -12.83 -16.34
C VAL A 160 16.13 -11.74 -15.65
N ALA A 161 16.41 -11.49 -14.36
CA ALA A 161 15.71 -10.49 -13.57
C ALA A 161 15.89 -9.07 -14.11
N GLU A 162 17.11 -8.70 -14.51
CA GLU A 162 17.42 -7.42 -15.15
C GLU A 162 16.66 -7.23 -16.48
N GLN A 163 16.69 -8.24 -17.37
CA GLN A 163 15.98 -8.16 -18.65
C GLN A 163 14.47 -8.01 -18.47
N LEU A 164 13.85 -8.83 -17.61
CA LEU A 164 12.42 -8.73 -17.33
C LEU A 164 12.07 -7.40 -16.65
N ALA A 165 12.87 -6.95 -15.67
CA ALA A 165 12.62 -5.67 -15.02
C ALA A 165 12.68 -4.50 -16.02
N GLY A 166 13.67 -4.50 -16.92
CA GLY A 166 13.83 -3.48 -17.96
C GLY A 166 12.67 -3.43 -18.96
N MET A 167 12.04 -4.57 -19.28
CA MET A 167 10.90 -4.63 -20.20
C MET A 167 9.62 -3.99 -19.68
N TRP A 168 9.44 -3.98 -18.36
CA TRP A 168 8.21 -3.50 -17.71
C TRP A 168 8.36 -2.13 -17.07
N PHE A 169 9.58 -1.63 -16.97
CA PHE A 169 9.86 -0.37 -16.32
C PHE A 169 9.19 0.79 -17.08
N ARG A 170 8.44 1.64 -16.36
CA ARG A 170 7.60 2.73 -16.92
C ARG A 170 6.49 2.26 -17.86
N HIS A 171 6.28 0.95 -18.02
CA HIS A 171 5.29 0.43 -18.96
C HIS A 171 3.86 0.71 -18.45
N PRO A 172 2.95 1.28 -19.26
CA PRO A 172 1.60 1.66 -18.83
C PRO A 172 0.81 0.53 -18.18
N LEU A 173 0.95 -0.70 -18.70
CA LEU A 173 0.30 -1.90 -18.15
C LEU A 173 0.57 -2.11 -16.66
N VAL A 174 1.73 -1.69 -16.15
CA VAL A 174 2.13 -2.01 -14.78
C VAL A 174 2.08 -0.82 -13.83
N GLN A 175 1.62 0.35 -14.28
CA GLN A 175 1.63 1.56 -13.45
C GLN A 175 0.47 1.58 -12.42
N HIS A 176 -0.71 1.04 -12.76
CA HIS A 176 -1.87 0.93 -11.85
C HIS A 176 -2.48 -0.48 -11.82
N MET A 177 -1.67 -1.46 -11.41
CA MET A 177 -2.14 -2.82 -11.15
C MET A 177 -3.24 -2.81 -10.06
N PRO A 178 -4.10 -3.85 -9.97
CA PRO A 178 -5.03 -3.98 -8.85
C PRO A 178 -4.34 -4.02 -7.48
N ARG A 179 -3.14 -4.61 -7.44
CA ARG A 179 -2.30 -4.71 -6.24
C ARG A 179 -0.86 -5.04 -6.64
N LYS A 180 0.10 -4.82 -5.73
CA LYS A 180 1.52 -5.20 -5.90
C LYS A 180 1.67 -6.60 -6.52
N PHE A 181 2.56 -6.70 -7.51
CA PHE A 181 2.90 -7.93 -8.23
C PHE A 181 4.38 -8.22 -8.02
N LYS A 182 4.69 -9.42 -7.56
CA LYS A 182 6.05 -9.85 -7.22
C LYS A 182 6.49 -10.96 -8.16
N THR A 183 7.70 -10.83 -8.70
CA THR A 183 8.33 -11.83 -9.58
C THR A 183 9.60 -12.36 -8.92
N THR A 184 9.82 -13.66 -9.02
CA THR A 184 11.05 -14.36 -8.59
C THR A 184 11.57 -15.25 -9.71
N ILE A 185 12.89 -15.25 -9.90
CA ILE A 185 13.63 -16.11 -10.83
C ILE A 185 14.56 -17.01 -10.04
N SER A 186 14.40 -18.31 -10.24
CA SER A 186 15.31 -19.34 -9.74
C SER A 186 16.11 -19.92 -10.90
N GLY A 187 17.42 -19.67 -10.92
CA GLY A 187 18.34 -20.12 -11.97
C GLY A 187 18.74 -21.59 -11.86
N CYS A 188 18.25 -22.30 -10.84
CA CYS A 188 18.51 -23.71 -10.60
C CYS A 188 17.21 -24.45 -10.26
N ALA A 189 17.21 -25.78 -10.43
CA ALA A 189 16.06 -26.64 -10.15
C ALA A 189 15.67 -26.68 -8.66
N HIS A 190 16.56 -26.25 -7.77
CA HIS A 190 16.34 -26.23 -6.32
C HIS A 190 15.44 -25.10 -5.80
N ASP A 191 15.08 -24.16 -6.67
CA ASP A 191 14.24 -23.01 -6.31
C ASP A 191 14.79 -22.18 -5.13
N CYS A 192 16.08 -21.85 -5.15
CA CYS A 192 16.70 -21.02 -4.12
C CYS A 192 16.10 -19.60 -4.03
N GLY A 193 15.39 -19.13 -5.05
CA GLY A 193 14.71 -17.83 -5.06
C GLY A 193 13.37 -17.79 -4.31
N PHE A 194 12.80 -18.96 -3.97
CA PHE A 194 11.45 -19.13 -3.40
C PHE A 194 10.35 -18.70 -4.37
N ALA A 195 10.36 -19.24 -5.60
CA ALA A 195 9.43 -18.92 -6.67
C ALA A 195 7.95 -19.09 -6.24
N SER A 196 7.67 -20.07 -5.38
CA SER A 196 6.31 -20.40 -4.97
C SER A 196 5.63 -19.37 -4.05
N ILE A 197 6.34 -18.39 -3.49
CA ILE A 197 5.74 -17.41 -2.55
C ILE A 197 5.45 -16.04 -3.15
N ASP A 198 5.76 -15.85 -4.43
CA ASP A 198 5.54 -14.62 -5.19
C ASP A 198 4.37 -14.77 -6.19
N ASP A 199 3.87 -13.66 -6.74
CA ASP A 199 2.73 -13.69 -7.68
C ASP A 199 3.10 -14.45 -8.96
N LEU A 200 4.37 -14.40 -9.37
CA LEU A 200 4.97 -15.13 -10.49
C LEU A 200 6.37 -15.65 -10.11
N GLY A 201 6.61 -16.92 -10.38
CA GLY A 201 7.88 -17.60 -10.15
C GLY A 201 8.34 -18.38 -11.38
N PHE A 202 9.60 -18.23 -11.76
CA PHE A 202 10.24 -19.03 -12.82
C PHE A 202 11.34 -19.90 -12.24
N ILE A 203 11.36 -21.19 -12.57
CA ILE A 203 12.39 -22.13 -12.14
C ILE A 203 13.07 -22.70 -13.38
N ALA A 204 14.38 -22.47 -13.51
CA ALA A 204 15.16 -22.95 -14.63
C ALA A 204 15.26 -24.48 -14.61
N ILE A 205 14.90 -25.10 -15.74
CA ILE A 205 14.89 -26.55 -15.95
C ILE A 205 15.38 -26.88 -17.36
N VAL A 206 15.67 -28.16 -17.60
CA VAL A 206 15.85 -28.72 -18.93
C VAL A 206 14.77 -29.77 -19.11
N ARG A 207 13.99 -29.68 -20.20
CA ARG A 207 12.95 -30.63 -20.54
C ARG A 207 13.16 -31.11 -21.97
N ASP A 208 13.23 -32.43 -22.16
CA ASP A 208 13.42 -33.05 -23.48
C ASP A 208 14.62 -32.47 -24.26
N GLY A 209 15.73 -32.21 -23.54
CA GLY A 209 16.96 -31.61 -24.08
C GLY A 209 16.89 -30.09 -24.33
N GLN A 210 15.74 -29.45 -24.12
CA GLN A 210 15.58 -28.01 -24.31
C GLN A 210 15.66 -27.24 -22.99
N PRO A 211 16.49 -26.18 -22.90
CA PRO A 211 16.52 -25.31 -21.74
C PRO A 211 15.30 -24.38 -21.69
N GLY A 212 14.78 -24.15 -20.49
CA GLY A 212 13.64 -23.26 -20.29
C GLY A 212 13.23 -23.16 -18.83
N PHE A 213 11.99 -22.75 -18.58
CA PHE A 213 11.50 -22.49 -17.23
C PHE A 213 10.18 -23.20 -16.94
N LYS A 214 10.09 -23.79 -15.75
CA LYS A 214 8.81 -24.12 -15.12
C LYS A 214 8.24 -22.85 -14.49
N VAL A 215 6.93 -22.65 -14.59
CA VAL A 215 6.25 -21.43 -14.16
C VAL A 215 5.24 -21.71 -13.05
N LEU A 216 5.37 -20.97 -11.95
CA LEU A 216 4.41 -20.95 -10.85
C LEU A 216 3.75 -19.57 -10.76
N ALA A 217 2.49 -19.52 -10.35
CA ALA A 217 1.78 -18.26 -10.15
C ALA A 217 0.75 -18.28 -9.02
N GLY A 218 0.39 -17.10 -8.54
CA GLY A 218 -0.62 -16.91 -7.49
C GLY A 218 -0.13 -17.26 -6.09
N GLY A 219 1.19 -17.19 -5.86
CA GLY A 219 1.77 -17.27 -4.52
C GLY A 219 1.61 -15.97 -3.73
N GLY A 220 1.74 -16.08 -2.41
CA GLY A 220 1.82 -14.91 -1.55
C GLY A 220 1.56 -15.25 -0.09
N LEU A 221 2.48 -14.79 0.77
CA LEU A 221 2.40 -14.93 2.23
C LEU A 221 1.27 -14.06 2.82
N GLY A 222 1.55 -12.90 3.43
CA GLY A 222 0.48 -12.07 4.03
C GLY A 222 -0.37 -12.84 5.05
N SER A 223 -1.53 -12.29 5.44
CA SER A 223 -2.36 -12.89 6.50
C SER A 223 -3.03 -14.22 6.12
N GLN A 224 -3.30 -14.43 4.83
CA GLN A 224 -3.85 -15.68 4.29
C GLN A 224 -2.81 -16.29 3.32
N PRO A 225 -1.76 -16.96 3.81
CA PRO A 225 -0.68 -17.44 2.96
C PRO A 225 -1.15 -18.49 1.96
N ARG A 226 -0.58 -18.44 0.74
CA ARG A 226 -0.81 -19.41 -0.33
C ARG A 226 0.50 -19.66 -1.07
N SER A 227 0.76 -20.93 -1.37
CA SER A 227 1.83 -21.30 -2.31
C SER A 227 1.30 -21.22 -3.75
N GLY A 228 2.14 -20.74 -4.66
CA GLY A 228 1.81 -20.63 -6.08
C GLY A 228 1.62 -22.00 -6.71
N VAL A 229 0.72 -22.05 -7.69
CA VAL A 229 0.40 -23.27 -8.44
C VAL A 229 1.21 -23.30 -9.73
N VAL A 230 1.49 -24.49 -10.24
CA VAL A 230 2.15 -24.63 -11.54
C VAL A 230 1.15 -24.23 -12.63
N ILE A 231 1.49 -23.21 -13.42
CA ILE A 231 0.65 -22.74 -14.53
C ILE A 231 1.21 -23.16 -15.90
N LYS A 232 2.51 -23.42 -15.98
CA LYS A 232 3.17 -24.05 -17.12
C LYS A 232 4.30 -24.92 -16.62
N ASP A 233 4.38 -26.14 -17.12
CA ASP A 233 5.51 -27.01 -16.82
C ASP A 233 6.78 -26.60 -17.56
N PHE A 234 6.66 -25.91 -18.69
CA PHE A 234 7.78 -25.47 -19.50
C PHE A 234 7.41 -24.28 -20.38
N VAL A 235 8.28 -23.27 -20.41
CA VAL A 235 8.29 -22.17 -21.39
C VAL A 235 9.73 -21.86 -21.80
N ARG A 236 9.92 -21.37 -23.03
CA ARG A 236 11.23 -20.90 -23.49
C ARG A 236 11.56 -19.52 -22.88
N GLU A 237 12.84 -19.17 -22.84
CA GLU A 237 13.29 -17.89 -22.28
C GLU A 237 12.68 -16.68 -22.99
N ASP A 238 12.46 -16.76 -24.30
CA ASP A 238 11.85 -15.70 -25.12
C ASP A 238 10.32 -15.62 -24.97
N GLU A 239 9.71 -16.51 -24.18
CA GLU A 239 8.26 -16.52 -23.88
C GLU A 239 7.95 -15.96 -22.48
N MET A 240 8.97 -15.75 -21.64
CA MET A 240 8.79 -15.31 -20.24
C MET A 240 8.06 -13.96 -20.14
N ALA A 241 8.34 -13.02 -21.05
CA ALA A 241 7.66 -11.73 -21.08
C ALA A 241 6.17 -11.90 -21.39
N ALA A 242 5.79 -12.81 -22.29
CA ALA A 242 4.39 -13.09 -22.60
C ALA A 242 3.66 -13.73 -21.40
N VAL A 243 4.33 -14.60 -20.64
CA VAL A 243 3.80 -15.15 -19.37
C VAL A 243 3.49 -14.03 -18.38
N GLN A 244 4.44 -13.12 -18.17
CA GLN A 244 4.29 -12.02 -17.22
C GLN A 244 3.18 -11.04 -17.65
N GLU A 245 3.08 -10.78 -18.95
CA GLU A 245 2.00 -9.96 -19.54
C GLU A 245 0.63 -10.62 -19.39
N ALA A 246 0.53 -11.94 -19.64
CA ALA A 246 -0.71 -12.68 -19.52
C ALA A 246 -1.27 -12.61 -18.09
N LEU A 247 -0.42 -12.87 -17.10
CA LEU A 247 -0.81 -12.76 -15.69
C LEU A 247 -1.14 -11.33 -15.29
N ALA A 248 -0.44 -10.33 -15.82
CA ALA A 248 -0.79 -8.93 -15.57
C ALA A 248 -2.19 -8.61 -16.08
N ARG A 249 -2.53 -9.03 -17.30
CA ARG A 249 -3.86 -8.80 -17.90
C ARG A 249 -4.96 -9.58 -17.18
N VAL A 250 -4.70 -10.83 -16.77
CA VAL A 250 -5.61 -11.61 -15.90
C VAL A 250 -5.83 -10.88 -14.57
N HIS A 251 -4.76 -10.36 -13.97
CA HIS A 251 -4.85 -9.56 -12.74
C HIS A 251 -5.75 -8.34 -12.95
N HIS A 252 -5.47 -7.53 -13.98
CA HIS A 252 -6.27 -6.35 -14.34
C HIS A 252 -7.75 -6.66 -14.53
N ARG A 253 -8.06 -7.75 -15.22
CA ARG A 253 -9.42 -8.11 -15.64
C ARG A 253 -10.27 -8.65 -14.49
N PHE A 254 -9.67 -9.44 -13.58
CA PHE A 254 -10.46 -10.24 -12.66
C PHE A 254 -10.27 -9.92 -11.17
N SER A 255 -9.19 -9.23 -10.79
CA SER A 255 -8.92 -8.93 -9.38
C SER A 255 -9.75 -7.78 -8.85
N ASP A 256 -10.13 -7.89 -7.58
CA ASP A 256 -10.88 -6.87 -6.88
C ASP A 256 -10.03 -5.60 -6.69
N ARG A 257 -10.56 -4.42 -7.04
CA ARG A 257 -9.91 -3.12 -6.83
C ARG A 257 -10.53 -2.32 -5.67
N LYS A 258 -11.67 -2.76 -5.13
CA LYS A 258 -12.38 -2.15 -4.00
C LYS A 258 -11.91 -2.75 -2.68
N LYS A 259 -11.91 -4.08 -2.56
CA LYS A 259 -11.50 -4.82 -1.35
C LYS A 259 -10.00 -5.04 -1.33
N LYS A 260 -9.25 -4.01 -0.92
CA LYS A 260 -7.77 -3.96 -0.83
C LYS A 260 -7.10 -5.23 -0.28
N MET A 261 -7.70 -5.85 0.76
CA MET A 261 -7.17 -7.06 1.40
C MET A 261 -7.36 -8.34 0.57
N ALA A 262 -8.25 -8.31 -0.42
CA ALA A 262 -8.55 -9.39 -1.36
C ALA A 262 -8.05 -9.10 -2.80
N SER A 263 -7.26 -8.05 -2.99
CA SER A 263 -6.85 -7.56 -4.32
C SER A 263 -5.59 -8.23 -4.91
N ARG A 264 -4.91 -9.13 -4.19
CA ARG A 264 -3.71 -9.84 -4.71
C ARG A 264 -4.11 -10.97 -5.66
N LEU A 265 -3.23 -11.31 -6.60
CA LEU A 265 -3.47 -12.34 -7.62
C LEU A 265 -3.90 -13.69 -7.03
N LYS A 266 -3.31 -14.10 -5.90
CA LYS A 266 -3.65 -15.35 -5.19
C LYS A 266 -5.13 -15.52 -4.83
N PHE A 267 -5.89 -14.42 -4.73
CA PHE A 267 -7.32 -14.47 -4.43
C PHE A 267 -8.16 -14.86 -5.65
N LEU A 268 -7.63 -14.71 -6.88
CA LEU A 268 -8.29 -15.25 -8.06
C LEU A 268 -8.37 -16.77 -8.00
N ILE A 269 -7.31 -17.43 -7.53
CA ILE A 269 -7.33 -18.88 -7.31
C ILE A 269 -8.35 -19.25 -6.23
N LYS A 270 -8.50 -18.44 -5.17
CA LYS A 270 -9.53 -18.65 -4.15
C LYS A 270 -10.95 -18.49 -4.72
N ARG A 271 -11.12 -17.57 -5.68
CA ARG A 271 -12.41 -17.26 -6.30
C ARG A 271 -12.82 -18.27 -7.37
N PHE A 272 -11.90 -18.69 -8.24
CA PHE A 272 -12.20 -19.50 -9.42
C PHE A 272 -11.76 -20.96 -9.30
N GLY A 273 -10.91 -21.30 -8.33
CA GLY A 273 -10.20 -22.57 -8.32
C GLY A 273 -8.92 -22.55 -9.16
N GLU A 274 -8.08 -23.56 -8.99
CA GLU A 274 -6.77 -23.66 -9.67
C GLU A 274 -6.93 -23.91 -11.16
N GLU A 275 -7.78 -24.88 -11.55
CA GLU A 275 -8.05 -25.24 -12.94
C GLU A 275 -8.52 -24.03 -13.76
N LYS A 276 -9.52 -23.29 -13.26
CA LYS A 276 -10.04 -22.13 -13.97
C LYS A 276 -9.06 -20.97 -14.01
N PHE A 277 -8.24 -20.78 -12.98
CA PHE A 277 -7.18 -19.78 -12.99
C PHE A 277 -6.13 -20.09 -14.07
N VAL A 278 -5.72 -21.36 -14.19
CA VAL A 278 -4.82 -21.82 -15.25
C VAL A 278 -5.47 -21.62 -16.62
N GLU A 279 -6.73 -22.01 -16.80
CA GLU A 279 -7.46 -21.82 -18.07
C GLU A 279 -7.50 -20.34 -18.52
N LEU A 280 -7.79 -19.42 -17.60
CA LEU A 280 -7.80 -17.97 -17.88
C LEU A 280 -6.41 -17.44 -18.25
N PHE A 281 -5.35 -17.95 -17.59
CA PHE A 281 -3.98 -17.63 -17.95
C PHE A 281 -3.64 -18.16 -19.35
N GLU A 282 -3.96 -19.42 -19.66
CA GLU A 282 -3.67 -20.06 -20.94
C GLU A 282 -4.31 -19.34 -22.12
N GLN A 283 -5.58 -18.97 -21.98
CA GLN A 283 -6.30 -18.19 -23.00
C GLN A 283 -5.61 -16.87 -23.31
N GLU A 284 -5.18 -16.15 -22.27
CA GLU A 284 -4.49 -14.88 -22.44
C GLU A 284 -3.05 -15.07 -22.95
N PHE A 285 -2.36 -16.13 -22.50
CA PHE A 285 -1.00 -16.46 -22.93
C PHE A 285 -0.93 -16.82 -24.40
N GLU A 286 -1.80 -17.71 -24.89
CA GLU A 286 -1.82 -18.09 -26.32
C GLU A 286 -2.20 -16.88 -27.21
N ARG A 287 -3.11 -16.02 -26.75
CA ARG A 287 -3.43 -14.76 -27.43
C ARG A 287 -2.19 -13.87 -27.56
N LEU A 288 -1.41 -13.72 -26.50
CA LEU A 288 -0.21 -12.87 -26.48
C LEU A 288 0.97 -13.48 -27.22
N ARG A 289 1.10 -14.82 -27.20
CA ARG A 289 2.13 -15.56 -27.93
C ARG A 289 1.97 -15.44 -29.44
N ALA A 290 0.75 -15.22 -29.92
CA ALA A 290 0.46 -14.92 -31.31
C ALA A 290 0.91 -13.50 -31.71
N LEU A 291 1.09 -12.57 -30.75
CA LEU A 291 1.60 -11.22 -31.03
C LEU A 291 3.12 -11.21 -31.24
N PRO A 292 3.70 -10.20 -31.92
CA PRO A 292 5.13 -10.02 -32.00
C PRO A 292 5.72 -10.03 -30.59
N ARG A 293 6.78 -10.83 -30.43
CA ARG A 293 7.45 -11.02 -29.14
C ARG A 293 8.27 -9.78 -28.82
N ARG A 294 8.35 -9.45 -27.53
CA ARG A 294 9.31 -8.45 -27.06
C ARG A 294 10.72 -8.97 -27.32
N GLN A 295 11.64 -8.07 -27.67
CA GLN A 295 13.03 -8.42 -27.91
C GLN A 295 13.62 -9.07 -26.66
N TRP A 296 14.14 -10.29 -26.79
CA TRP A 296 14.82 -11.03 -25.74
C TRP A 296 16.29 -11.21 -26.12
N ARG A 297 17.22 -10.95 -25.19
CA ARG A 297 18.64 -11.23 -25.42
C ARG A 297 18.94 -12.64 -24.94
N PRO A 298 19.36 -13.57 -25.83
CA PRO A 298 19.57 -14.96 -25.45
C PRO A 298 20.52 -15.11 -24.26
N LEU A 299 20.19 -16.02 -23.35
CA LEU A 299 20.99 -16.27 -22.16
C LEU A 299 21.98 -17.41 -22.37
N ARG A 300 23.04 -17.40 -21.56
CA ARG A 300 23.98 -18.53 -21.48
C ARG A 300 23.41 -19.60 -20.56
N TRP A 301 23.00 -20.72 -21.15
CA TRP A 301 22.58 -21.92 -20.44
C TRP A 301 23.77 -22.84 -20.16
N ARG A 302 23.73 -23.55 -19.03
CA ARG A 302 24.81 -24.39 -18.53
C ARG A 302 24.28 -25.70 -17.96
N THR A 303 25.12 -26.71 -17.97
CA THR A 303 24.90 -27.96 -17.22
C THR A 303 25.51 -27.78 -15.83
N PRO A 304 24.76 -28.05 -14.74
CA PRO A 304 25.28 -27.92 -13.38
C PRO A 304 26.48 -28.84 -13.10
N ASP A 305 27.52 -28.32 -12.45
CA ASP A 305 28.73 -29.08 -12.09
C ASP A 305 28.48 -30.02 -10.89
N ALA A 306 27.66 -29.57 -9.93
CA ALA A 306 27.40 -30.28 -8.67
C ALA A 306 26.12 -31.14 -8.70
N GLY A 307 25.53 -31.37 -9.88
CA GLY A 307 24.26 -32.10 -10.04
C GLY A 307 23.06 -31.45 -9.34
N ASP A 308 21.98 -32.21 -9.17
CA ASP A 308 20.72 -31.76 -8.52
C ASP A 308 20.63 -32.17 -7.02
N GLY A 309 21.77 -32.25 -6.32
CA GLY A 309 21.83 -32.49 -4.87
C GLY A 309 21.46 -31.25 -4.04
N PRO A 310 20.90 -31.39 -2.82
CA PRO A 310 20.31 -30.28 -2.06
C PRO A 310 21.33 -29.18 -1.74
N PRO A 311 21.05 -27.89 -2.03
CA PRO A 311 22.00 -26.82 -1.81
C PRO A 311 22.10 -26.47 -0.33
N SER A 312 23.33 -26.35 0.18
CA SER A 312 23.61 -25.76 1.49
C SER A 312 23.25 -24.27 1.51
N LEU A 313 23.04 -23.71 2.71
CA LEU A 313 22.97 -22.26 2.85
C LEU A 313 24.33 -21.66 2.44
N PRO A 314 24.37 -20.64 1.58
CA PRO A 314 25.62 -20.00 1.20
C PRO A 314 26.26 -19.40 2.45
N GLY A 315 27.50 -19.80 2.74
CA GLY A 315 28.28 -19.36 3.88
C GLY A 315 29.74 -19.17 3.50
N GLY A 316 30.36 -18.17 4.11
CA GLY A 316 31.77 -17.84 3.96
C GLY A 316 32.20 -17.73 2.51
N ARG A 317 33.28 -18.45 2.19
CA ARG A 317 33.88 -18.50 0.86
C ARG A 317 33.21 -19.56 0.00
N ILE A 318 32.92 -19.17 -1.24
CA ILE A 318 32.26 -20.00 -2.23
C ILE A 318 33.07 -19.90 -3.51
N ASP A 319 33.65 -21.03 -3.94
CA ASP A 319 34.35 -21.11 -5.21
C ASP A 319 33.37 -20.93 -6.36
N GLN A 320 33.74 -20.10 -7.31
CA GLN A 320 32.94 -19.80 -8.49
C GLN A 320 33.38 -20.68 -9.66
N GLN A 321 32.41 -20.98 -10.52
CA GLN A 321 32.63 -21.73 -11.77
C GLN A 321 33.63 -21.08 -12.74
N ASP A 322 33.88 -19.77 -12.61
CA ASP A 322 34.85 -19.02 -13.43
C ASP A 322 36.24 -18.92 -12.79
N GLY A 323 36.46 -19.61 -11.66
CA GLY A 323 37.72 -19.60 -10.91
C GLY A 323 37.85 -18.47 -9.89
N GLY A 324 36.87 -17.58 -9.79
CA GLY A 324 36.81 -16.57 -8.73
C GLY A 324 36.32 -17.13 -7.39
N VAL A 325 36.31 -16.29 -6.36
CA VAL A 325 35.74 -16.59 -5.03
C VAL A 325 34.67 -15.58 -4.68
N ALA A 326 33.53 -16.03 -4.17
CA ALA A 326 32.50 -15.17 -3.61
C ALA A 326 32.53 -15.27 -2.09
N VAL A 327 32.29 -14.15 -1.40
CA VAL A 327 32.30 -14.08 0.06
C VAL A 327 30.97 -13.53 0.56
N VAL A 328 30.28 -14.32 1.37
CA VAL A 328 29.03 -13.92 2.03
C VAL A 328 29.35 -13.10 3.28
N VAL A 329 28.92 -11.85 3.27
CA VAL A 329 29.04 -10.90 4.39
C VAL A 329 27.66 -10.73 5.02
N ARG A 330 27.59 -10.91 6.34
CA ARG A 330 26.33 -10.82 7.11
C ARG A 330 26.33 -9.58 7.99
N PRO A 331 25.60 -8.52 7.60
CA PRO A 331 25.31 -7.42 8.50
C PRO A 331 24.30 -7.87 9.57
N PRO A 332 24.45 -7.49 10.84
CA PRO A 332 23.47 -7.80 11.88
C PRO A 332 22.06 -7.34 11.48
N LEU A 333 21.12 -8.29 11.36
CA LEU A 333 19.74 -8.07 10.90
C LEU A 333 19.62 -7.34 9.54
N GLY A 334 20.67 -7.39 8.72
CA GLY A 334 20.73 -6.71 7.43
C GLY A 334 20.92 -5.19 7.51
N LEU A 335 21.30 -4.63 8.65
CA LEU A 335 21.56 -3.20 8.82
C LEU A 335 22.99 -2.83 8.42
N LEU A 336 23.09 -1.74 7.66
CA LEU A 336 24.33 -1.14 7.17
C LEU A 336 24.28 0.36 7.46
N ASP A 337 25.12 0.86 8.36
CA ASP A 337 25.37 2.31 8.40
C ASP A 337 26.21 2.74 7.20
N SER A 338 26.11 4.03 6.86
CA SER A 338 26.75 4.60 5.69
C SER A 338 28.28 4.42 5.68
N ASP A 339 28.95 4.54 6.84
CA ASP A 339 30.40 4.55 6.92
C ASP A 339 30.98 3.13 6.78
N ARG A 340 30.40 2.15 7.48
CA ARG A 340 30.79 0.74 7.29
C ARG A 340 30.44 0.25 5.89
N PHE A 341 29.34 0.71 5.30
CA PHE A 341 28.97 0.31 3.94
C PHE A 341 29.92 0.88 2.87
N GLU A 342 30.31 2.15 3.00
CA GLU A 342 31.31 2.76 2.12
C GLU A 342 32.67 2.05 2.27
N LYS A 343 33.14 1.82 3.50
CA LYS A 343 34.39 1.07 3.76
C LYS A 343 34.35 -0.36 3.23
N LEU A 344 33.23 -1.06 3.39
CA LEU A 344 33.05 -2.40 2.81
C LEU A 344 33.19 -2.35 1.28
N THR A 345 32.68 -1.29 0.66
CA THR A 345 32.81 -1.07 -0.78
C THR A 345 34.25 -0.83 -1.19
N ASP A 346 35.00 0.01 -0.45
CA ASP A 346 36.43 0.23 -0.65
C ASP A 346 37.25 -1.06 -0.54
N ILE A 347 36.98 -1.86 0.50
CA ILE A 347 37.67 -3.13 0.74
C ILE A 347 37.37 -4.14 -0.38
N ALA A 348 36.12 -4.22 -0.84
CA ALA A 348 35.74 -5.12 -1.92
C ALA A 348 36.43 -4.73 -3.24
N GLU A 349 36.38 -3.45 -3.60
CA GLU A 349 36.99 -2.92 -4.82
C GLU A 349 38.53 -3.05 -4.78
N GLY A 350 39.15 -2.74 -3.64
CA GLY A 350 40.59 -2.91 -3.42
C GLY A 350 41.05 -4.37 -3.44
N ALA A 351 40.16 -5.31 -3.07
CA ALA A 351 40.38 -6.75 -3.21
C ALA A 351 40.05 -7.28 -4.62
N ALA A 352 39.77 -6.40 -5.59
CA ALA A 352 39.40 -6.72 -6.95
C ALA A 352 38.14 -7.61 -7.07
N ALA A 353 37.21 -7.53 -6.11
CA ALA A 353 35.86 -8.01 -6.33
C ALA A 353 35.22 -7.27 -7.51
N GLN A 354 34.25 -7.88 -8.18
CA GLN A 354 33.60 -7.31 -9.36
C GLN A 354 32.40 -6.43 -9.00
N GLU A 355 31.57 -6.89 -8.06
CA GLU A 355 30.32 -6.24 -7.64
C GLU A 355 29.75 -6.90 -6.38
N PHE A 356 28.63 -6.37 -5.89
CA PHE A 356 27.86 -6.97 -4.80
C PHE A 356 26.60 -7.70 -5.28
N ARG A 357 26.14 -8.65 -4.47
CA ARG A 357 24.81 -9.27 -4.52
C ARG A 357 24.08 -9.10 -3.21
N LEU A 358 22.87 -8.56 -3.24
CA LEU A 358 21.96 -8.55 -2.10
C LEU A 358 21.17 -9.85 -2.06
N THR A 359 20.90 -10.39 -0.87
CA THR A 359 20.19 -11.67 -0.71
C THR A 359 18.80 -11.47 -0.10
N ARG A 360 17.93 -12.48 -0.27
CA ARG A 360 16.62 -12.52 0.41
C ARG A 360 16.74 -12.70 1.93
N ASP A 361 17.90 -13.18 2.36
CA ASP A 361 18.24 -13.42 3.76
C ASP A 361 18.88 -12.18 4.41
N GLN A 362 18.74 -11.01 3.77
CA GLN A 362 19.23 -9.71 4.23
C GLN A 362 20.76 -9.62 4.33
N ASN A 363 21.48 -10.36 3.48
CA ASN A 363 22.94 -10.36 3.44
C ASN A 363 23.47 -9.70 2.15
N ILE A 364 24.78 -9.45 2.13
CA ILE A 364 25.50 -8.93 0.96
C ILE A 364 26.66 -9.88 0.60
N ILE A 365 26.85 -10.16 -0.68
CA ILE A 365 27.91 -11.06 -1.18
C ILE A 365 28.84 -10.25 -2.07
N ALA A 366 30.13 -10.23 -1.77
CA ALA A 366 31.14 -9.77 -2.71
C ALA A 366 31.45 -10.90 -3.69
N VAL A 367 31.27 -10.65 -4.98
CA VAL A 367 31.50 -11.66 -6.02
C VAL A 367 32.69 -11.30 -6.89
N GLY A 368 33.33 -12.32 -7.46
CA GLY A 368 34.42 -12.17 -8.41
C GLY A 368 35.80 -11.89 -7.78
N LEU A 369 36.02 -12.21 -6.50
CA LEU A 369 37.32 -12.01 -5.88
C LEU A 369 38.36 -12.95 -6.51
N PRO A 370 39.61 -12.50 -6.71
CA PRO A 370 40.71 -13.39 -7.03
C PRO A 370 40.88 -14.46 -5.92
N PRO A 371 41.21 -15.71 -6.29
CA PRO A 371 41.47 -16.76 -5.30
C PRO A 371 42.73 -16.48 -4.47
N GLY A 372 42.88 -17.22 -3.36
CA GLY A 372 44.03 -17.12 -2.48
C GLY A 372 44.02 -15.87 -1.58
N ASN A 373 45.19 -15.24 -1.42
CA ASN A 373 45.43 -14.20 -0.42
C ASN A 373 44.48 -12.99 -0.51
N ALA A 374 43.93 -12.68 -1.69
CA ALA A 374 42.99 -11.57 -1.86
C ALA A 374 41.68 -11.82 -1.10
N ALA A 375 41.10 -13.01 -1.23
CA ALA A 375 39.90 -13.41 -0.49
C ALA A 375 40.17 -13.50 1.02
N ASP A 376 41.34 -13.99 1.44
CA ASP A 376 41.73 -14.02 2.86
C ASP A 376 41.86 -12.62 3.46
N SER A 377 42.53 -11.71 2.75
CA SER A 377 42.68 -10.31 3.14
C SER A 377 41.32 -9.60 3.22
N PHE A 378 40.44 -9.85 2.25
CA PHE A 378 39.07 -9.33 2.25
C PHE A 378 38.31 -9.79 3.51
N VAL A 379 38.30 -11.10 3.79
CA VAL A 379 37.61 -11.65 4.97
C VAL A 379 38.15 -11.05 6.27
N LYS A 380 39.47 -10.86 6.39
CA LYS A 380 40.09 -10.24 7.56
C LYS A 380 39.59 -8.80 7.75
N GLN A 381 39.65 -7.98 6.70
CA GLN A 381 39.22 -6.57 6.77
C GLN A 381 37.71 -6.42 7.00
N VAL A 382 36.88 -7.31 6.43
CA VAL A 382 35.43 -7.32 6.69
C VAL A 382 35.12 -7.61 8.16
N ARG A 383 35.88 -8.52 8.80
CA ARG A 383 35.73 -8.80 10.24
C ARG A 383 36.14 -7.61 11.10
N GLU A 384 37.13 -6.83 10.68
CA GLU A 384 37.53 -5.59 11.36
C GLU A 384 36.41 -4.51 11.32
N LEU A 385 35.48 -4.60 10.36
CA LEU A 385 34.24 -3.78 10.32
C LEU A 385 33.10 -4.35 11.19
N ALA A 386 33.37 -5.38 11.99
CA ALA A 386 32.37 -6.09 12.80
C ALA A 386 31.24 -6.76 12.00
N PHE A 387 31.49 -7.08 10.73
CA PHE A 387 30.60 -7.94 9.95
C PHE A 387 30.95 -9.41 10.12
N VAL A 388 29.92 -10.27 10.04
CA VAL A 388 30.10 -11.72 10.21
C VAL A 388 30.36 -12.38 8.86
N VAL A 389 31.45 -13.16 8.80
CA VAL A 389 31.75 -14.08 7.70
C VAL A 389 31.87 -15.50 8.27
N ALA A 390 30.75 -16.23 8.23
CA ALA A 390 30.63 -17.58 8.76
C ALA A 390 30.81 -18.63 7.65
N GLU A 391 31.91 -19.40 7.70
CA GLU A 391 32.26 -20.45 6.72
C GLU A 391 31.23 -21.58 6.69
N ARG A 392 30.63 -21.91 7.84
CA ARG A 392 29.55 -22.89 7.95
C ARG A 392 28.45 -22.31 8.84
N PRO A 393 27.31 -21.89 8.26
CA PRO A 393 26.23 -21.32 9.04
C PRO A 393 25.70 -22.31 10.10
N ARG A 394 25.45 -21.83 11.32
CA ARG A 394 24.88 -22.56 12.46
C ARG A 394 23.88 -21.72 13.25
N GLY A 395 23.08 -22.36 14.09
CA GLY A 395 22.16 -21.67 15.00
C GLY A 395 21.31 -20.60 14.33
N LEU A 396 21.50 -19.34 14.76
CA LEU A 396 20.78 -18.15 14.28
C LEU A 396 21.43 -17.39 13.11
N ASP A 397 22.41 -17.98 12.42
CA ASP A 397 23.10 -17.34 11.27
C ASP A 397 22.16 -17.00 10.09
N ASP A 398 20.93 -17.54 10.06
CA ASP A 398 19.87 -17.16 9.11
C ASP A 398 18.63 -16.63 9.86
N LEU A 399 18.83 -15.58 10.65
CA LEU A 399 17.78 -14.79 11.27
C LEU A 399 17.43 -13.57 10.41
N VAL A 400 16.16 -13.46 10.02
CA VAL A 400 15.62 -12.33 9.28
C VAL A 400 14.46 -11.71 10.02
N SER A 401 14.42 -10.38 10.00
CA SER A 401 13.33 -9.61 10.61
C SER A 401 12.89 -8.46 9.73
N CYS A 402 11.60 -8.11 9.82
CA CYS A 402 11.14 -6.81 9.35
C CYS A 402 11.27 -5.75 10.44
N MET A 403 11.17 -4.47 10.08
CA MET A 403 11.28 -3.39 11.07
C MET A 403 10.20 -3.39 12.15
N GLY A 404 9.02 -3.98 11.92
CA GLY A 404 7.94 -3.96 12.92
C GLY A 404 7.61 -2.54 13.38
N THR A 405 7.24 -2.37 14.64
CA THR A 405 6.89 -1.05 15.22
C THR A 405 8.07 -0.09 15.36
N SER A 406 9.32 -0.48 15.04
CA SER A 406 10.46 0.44 15.05
C SER A 406 10.25 1.60 14.06
N THR A 407 9.70 1.31 12.88
CA THR A 407 9.39 2.33 11.86
C THR A 407 8.09 2.09 11.09
N CYS A 408 7.53 0.88 11.10
CA CYS A 408 6.38 0.54 10.28
C CYS A 408 5.06 1.00 10.93
N PRO A 409 4.20 1.78 10.22
CA PRO A 409 2.95 2.28 10.78
C PRO A 409 1.89 1.19 11.04
N ILE A 410 2.04 0.02 10.39
CA ILE A 410 1.16 -1.15 10.58
C ILE A 410 1.83 -2.28 11.38
N GLY A 411 3.02 -2.05 11.91
CA GLY A 411 3.64 -2.98 12.85
C GLY A 411 2.72 -3.12 14.07
N ILE A 412 2.51 -4.34 14.52
CA ILE A 412 1.82 -4.61 15.79
C ILE A 412 2.85 -4.77 16.89
N THR A 413 3.91 -5.54 16.64
CA THR A 413 5.03 -5.71 17.57
C THR A 413 6.37 -5.23 16.98
N ASN A 414 7.34 -5.00 17.86
CA ASN A 414 8.71 -4.59 17.56
C ASN A 414 9.55 -5.81 17.18
N SER A 415 9.31 -6.34 15.99
CA SER A 415 10.02 -7.53 15.50
C SER A 415 11.53 -7.33 15.37
N HIS A 416 11.98 -6.09 15.13
CA HIS A 416 13.41 -5.82 14.97
C HIS A 416 14.14 -5.85 16.31
N ALA A 417 13.57 -5.21 17.34
CA ALA A 417 14.12 -5.30 18.69
C ALA A 417 14.09 -6.75 19.22
N PHE A 418 12.99 -7.48 18.99
CA PHE A 418 12.95 -8.90 19.34
C PHE A 418 14.05 -9.70 18.66
N ALA A 419 14.28 -9.50 17.36
CA ALA A 419 15.35 -10.20 16.65
C ALA A 419 16.76 -9.82 17.15
N ALA A 420 16.97 -8.58 17.59
CA ALA A 420 18.24 -8.16 18.18
C ALA A 420 18.51 -8.90 19.51
N GLU A 421 17.48 -9.07 20.34
CA GLU A 421 17.55 -9.87 21.57
C GLU A 421 17.82 -11.35 21.31
N LEU A 422 17.35 -11.89 20.17
CA LEU A 422 17.71 -13.25 19.76
C LEU A 422 19.19 -13.36 19.36
N LEU A 423 19.72 -12.36 18.64
CA LEU A 423 21.13 -12.33 18.26
C LEU A 423 22.06 -12.18 19.48
N ALA A 424 21.64 -11.46 20.52
CA ALA A 424 22.39 -11.34 21.76
C ALA A 424 22.61 -12.69 22.45
N ASP A 425 21.68 -13.63 22.27
CA ASP A 425 21.74 -15.00 22.81
C ASP A 425 22.27 -16.02 21.77
N ALA A 426 22.88 -15.58 20.66
CA ALA A 426 23.24 -16.47 19.55
C ALA A 426 24.21 -17.60 19.94
N ASP A 427 25.14 -17.34 20.87
CA ASP A 427 26.11 -18.32 21.34
C ASP A 427 25.44 -19.52 22.03
N GLU A 428 24.36 -19.30 22.77
CA GLU A 428 23.59 -20.37 23.42
C GLU A 428 22.87 -21.30 22.41
N LEU A 429 22.74 -20.86 21.16
CA LEU A 429 22.00 -21.55 20.10
C LEU A 429 22.92 -22.04 18.96
N ALA A 430 24.24 -21.92 19.11
CA ALA A 430 25.24 -22.20 18.08
C ALA A 430 25.45 -23.70 17.77
N ASP A 431 25.06 -24.60 18.68
CA ASP A 431 25.29 -26.05 18.53
C ASP A 431 24.35 -26.75 17.54
N LEU A 432 23.27 -26.08 17.11
CA LEU A 432 22.36 -26.63 16.12
C LEU A 432 22.82 -26.35 14.68
N PRO A 433 22.42 -27.21 13.70
CA PRO A 433 22.46 -26.83 12.30
C PRO A 433 21.76 -25.48 12.08
N ALA A 434 22.17 -24.70 11.09
CA ALA A 434 21.51 -23.43 10.79
C ALA A 434 20.00 -23.61 10.63
N ILE A 435 19.23 -22.90 11.47
CA ILE A 435 17.77 -22.87 11.45
C ILE A 435 17.36 -21.51 10.91
N ARG A 436 16.48 -21.50 9.90
CA ARG A 436 15.99 -20.25 9.31
C ARG A 436 14.92 -19.65 10.22
N VAL A 437 15.29 -18.63 10.98
CA VAL A 437 14.38 -17.93 11.89
C VAL A 437 13.87 -16.66 11.22
N ARG A 438 12.54 -16.51 11.16
CA ARG A 438 11.88 -15.48 10.36
C ARG A 438 10.87 -14.70 11.21
N VAL A 439 11.15 -13.44 11.51
CA VAL A 439 10.34 -12.62 12.43
C VAL A 439 9.60 -11.52 11.69
N SER A 440 8.33 -11.32 11.99
CA SER A 440 7.51 -10.24 11.44
C SER A 440 6.73 -9.52 12.54
N GLY A 441 6.64 -8.19 12.50
CA GLY A 441 5.87 -7.42 13.47
C GLY A 441 4.35 -7.47 13.25
N CYS A 442 3.88 -8.05 12.15
CA CYS A 442 2.45 -8.21 11.85
C CYS A 442 2.21 -9.40 10.88
N PRO A 443 0.95 -9.79 10.63
CA PRO A 443 0.61 -10.90 9.74
C PRO A 443 0.97 -10.68 8.26
N ASN A 444 1.45 -9.50 7.84
CA ASN A 444 1.82 -9.24 6.43
C ASN A 444 3.04 -10.04 5.94
N SER A 445 3.81 -10.64 6.86
CA SER A 445 4.92 -11.56 6.55
C SER A 445 6.05 -10.92 5.73
N CYS A 446 6.42 -9.67 6.03
CA CYS A 446 7.55 -9.00 5.40
C CYS A 446 8.90 -9.69 5.71
N GLY A 447 9.03 -10.27 6.92
CA GLY A 447 10.16 -11.12 7.31
C GLY A 447 10.00 -12.59 6.91
N GLN A 448 8.95 -12.94 6.14
CA GLN A 448 8.73 -14.28 5.57
C GLN A 448 8.53 -15.42 6.59
N HIS A 449 7.84 -15.13 7.70
CA HIS A 449 7.64 -16.08 8.81
C HIS A 449 6.96 -17.41 8.43
N HIS A 450 6.16 -17.47 7.37
CA HIS A 450 5.54 -18.74 6.95
C HIS A 450 6.49 -19.72 6.26
N VAL A 451 7.69 -19.28 5.88
CA VAL A 451 8.68 -20.11 5.15
C VAL A 451 10.02 -20.23 5.87
N GLY A 452 10.08 -19.80 7.13
CA GLY A 452 11.16 -20.14 8.04
C GLY A 452 10.96 -21.54 8.62
N ASP A 453 12.05 -22.15 9.05
CA ASP A 453 11.99 -23.34 9.88
C ASP A 453 11.26 -22.99 11.18
N ILE A 454 11.55 -21.81 11.75
CA ILE A 454 10.75 -21.17 12.81
C ILE A 454 10.37 -19.76 12.38
N GLY A 455 9.08 -19.44 12.46
CA GLY A 455 8.55 -18.14 12.16
C GLY A 455 7.81 -17.52 13.34
N PHE A 456 7.88 -16.19 13.47
CA PHE A 456 7.06 -15.43 14.41
C PHE A 456 6.32 -14.31 13.68
N HIS A 457 5.04 -14.11 14.00
CA HIS A 457 4.37 -12.86 13.63
C HIS A 457 3.66 -12.19 14.79
N GLY A 458 3.81 -10.87 14.88
CA GLY A 458 3.18 -10.03 15.89
C GLY A 458 1.67 -9.93 15.73
N LEU A 459 0.96 -9.96 16.86
CA LEU A 459 -0.48 -9.72 16.97
C LEU A 459 -0.80 -9.15 18.36
N ALA A 460 -2.01 -8.61 18.50
CA ALA A 460 -2.50 -8.09 19.78
C ALA A 460 -3.56 -9.05 20.35
N LYS A 461 -3.49 -9.34 21.66
CA LYS A 461 -4.55 -10.02 22.41
C LYS A 461 -4.93 -9.20 23.63
N LYS A 462 -6.05 -9.55 24.27
CA LYS A 462 -6.43 -8.98 25.56
C LYS A 462 -6.12 -9.98 26.68
N ILE A 463 -5.43 -9.51 27.71
CA ILE A 463 -5.24 -10.22 28.98
C ILE A 463 -5.99 -9.41 30.04
N ASN A 464 -7.01 -10.00 30.67
CA ASN A 464 -7.85 -9.33 31.67
C ASN A 464 -8.43 -7.98 31.16
N GLY A 465 -8.84 -7.93 29.89
CA GLY A 465 -9.39 -6.74 29.25
C GLY A 465 -8.36 -5.72 28.73
N ARG A 466 -7.08 -5.83 29.14
CA ARG A 466 -5.98 -4.95 28.73
C ARG A 466 -5.27 -5.50 27.47
N PRO A 467 -4.99 -4.68 26.45
CA PRO A 467 -4.22 -5.10 25.27
C PRO A 467 -2.79 -5.50 25.64
N ALA A 468 -2.28 -6.59 25.06
CA ALA A 468 -0.94 -7.11 25.27
C ALA A 468 -0.32 -7.62 23.95
N PRO A 469 0.99 -7.40 23.73
CA PRO A 469 1.71 -7.86 22.55
C PRO A 469 1.92 -9.38 22.60
N HIS A 470 1.68 -10.04 21.48
CA HIS A 470 1.86 -11.49 21.33
C HIS A 470 2.52 -11.82 20.00
N TYR A 471 3.12 -13.01 19.92
CA TYR A 471 3.56 -13.62 18.68
C TYR A 471 2.82 -14.94 18.43
N GLN A 472 2.38 -15.14 17.21
CA GLN A 472 2.02 -16.46 16.69
C GLN A 472 3.31 -17.13 16.18
N ILE A 473 3.66 -18.30 16.74
CA ILE A 473 4.77 -19.12 16.23
C ILE A 473 4.30 -19.98 15.04
N HIS A 474 5.20 -20.20 14.08
CA HIS A 474 5.05 -21.06 12.92
C HIS A 474 6.25 -22.02 12.86
N LEU A 475 6.05 -23.29 12.54
CA LEU A 475 7.12 -24.28 12.53
C LEU A 475 7.14 -25.11 11.23
N GLY A 476 8.32 -25.40 10.70
CA GLY A 476 8.51 -26.31 9.56
C GLY A 476 8.15 -25.74 8.19
N GLY A 477 8.31 -24.43 7.98
CA GLY A 477 8.12 -23.78 6.69
C GLY A 477 9.35 -23.86 5.78
N ASN A 478 9.15 -23.87 4.48
CA ASN A 478 10.22 -23.94 3.49
C ASN A 478 9.84 -23.32 2.14
N GLY A 479 10.42 -22.15 1.85
CA GLY A 479 10.12 -21.41 0.61
C GLY A 479 10.63 -22.08 -0.67
N ARG A 480 11.57 -23.03 -0.56
CA ARG A 480 12.16 -23.76 -1.70
C ARG A 480 11.26 -24.90 -2.21
N ARG A 481 10.23 -25.27 -1.45
CA ARG A 481 9.33 -26.38 -1.76
C ARG A 481 7.90 -25.86 -1.85
N PRO A 482 7.28 -25.87 -3.05
CA PRO A 482 5.88 -25.50 -3.20
C PRO A 482 4.98 -26.28 -2.22
N GLY A 483 4.09 -25.59 -1.53
CA GLY A 483 3.16 -26.16 -0.54
C GLY A 483 3.71 -26.31 0.89
N GLU A 484 5.02 -26.17 1.14
CA GLU A 484 5.60 -26.32 2.48
C GLU A 484 5.53 -25.02 3.31
N LEU A 485 4.33 -24.52 3.58
CA LEU A 485 4.13 -23.44 4.55
C LEU A 485 4.21 -23.98 5.98
N GLY A 486 4.69 -23.14 6.91
CA GLY A 486 4.84 -23.48 8.33
C GLY A 486 3.50 -23.73 9.03
N PHE A 487 3.49 -24.71 9.93
CA PHE A 487 2.33 -25.03 10.77
C PHE A 487 2.19 -23.98 11.86
N ALA A 488 0.99 -23.44 12.03
CA ALA A 488 0.70 -22.51 13.13
C ALA A 488 0.75 -23.27 14.46
N GLY A 489 1.56 -22.77 15.40
CA GLY A 489 1.63 -23.29 16.77
C GLY A 489 0.80 -22.46 17.76
N PRO A 490 1.18 -22.45 19.05
CA PRO A 490 0.56 -21.60 20.05
C PRO A 490 0.85 -20.10 19.87
N VAL A 491 -0.01 -19.27 20.47
CA VAL A 491 0.20 -17.82 20.57
C VAL A 491 0.87 -17.51 21.89
N ILE A 492 2.01 -16.82 21.85
CA ILE A 492 2.92 -16.60 22.97
C ILE A 492 2.94 -15.11 23.31
N PRO A 493 2.81 -14.69 24.59
CA PRO A 493 3.04 -13.30 24.99
C PRO A 493 4.44 -12.85 24.60
N ALA A 494 4.59 -11.63 24.09
CA ALA A 494 5.85 -11.19 23.48
C ALA A 494 7.10 -11.37 24.36
N PRO A 495 7.08 -11.04 25.67
CA PRO A 495 8.24 -11.24 26.55
C PRO A 495 8.74 -12.70 26.62
N HIS A 496 7.86 -13.68 26.41
CA HIS A 496 8.21 -15.09 26.48
C HIS A 496 8.57 -15.72 25.12
N ALA A 497 8.52 -14.96 24.02
CA ALA A 497 8.82 -15.47 22.69
C ALA A 497 10.27 -15.96 22.55
N LYS A 498 11.22 -15.32 23.25
CA LYS A 498 12.62 -15.77 23.33
C LYS A 498 12.74 -17.13 24.01
N THR A 499 12.06 -17.31 25.15
CA THR A 499 12.04 -18.58 25.87
C THR A 499 11.38 -19.69 25.05
N ALA A 500 10.30 -19.38 24.32
CA ALA A 500 9.66 -20.33 23.41
C ALA A 500 10.63 -20.84 22.33
N LEU A 501 11.44 -19.95 21.74
CA LEU A 501 12.47 -20.35 20.79
C LEU A 501 13.48 -21.32 21.41
N LYS A 502 13.99 -21.02 22.61
CA LYS A 502 14.95 -21.88 23.34
C LYS A 502 14.37 -23.26 23.63
N LEU A 503 13.09 -23.34 24.01
CA LEU A 503 12.39 -24.61 24.25
C LEU A 503 12.31 -25.45 22.97
N VAL A 504 11.91 -24.84 21.84
CA VAL A 504 11.85 -25.55 20.54
C VAL A 504 13.24 -26.01 20.10
N PHE A 505 14.25 -25.15 20.22
CA PHE A 505 15.63 -25.48 19.87
C PHE A 505 16.16 -26.66 20.69
N LYS A 506 15.97 -26.62 22.01
CA LYS A 506 16.40 -27.69 22.92
C LYS A 506 15.72 -29.01 22.60
N GLU A 507 14.40 -29.01 22.44
CA GLU A 507 13.64 -30.23 22.14
C GLU A 507 14.01 -30.78 20.75
N TYR A 508 14.13 -29.91 19.74
CA TYR A 508 14.54 -30.31 18.40
C TYR A 508 15.94 -30.93 18.40
N GLY A 509 16.90 -30.30 19.08
CA GLY A 509 18.27 -30.82 19.22
C GLY A 509 18.31 -32.20 19.88
N ALA A 510 17.51 -32.41 20.92
CA ALA A 510 17.48 -33.65 21.68
C ALA A 510 16.74 -34.81 20.97
N THR A 511 15.70 -34.52 20.19
CA THR A 511 14.76 -35.53 19.70
C THR A 511 14.71 -35.71 18.19
N ARG A 512 15.39 -34.86 17.40
CA ARG A 512 15.48 -35.04 15.95
C ARG A 512 16.27 -36.29 15.58
N ARG A 513 15.86 -36.97 14.51
CA ARG A 513 16.62 -38.05 13.89
C ARG A 513 17.74 -37.48 13.02
N ALA A 514 18.75 -38.28 12.72
CA ALA A 514 19.80 -37.88 11.79
C ALA A 514 19.21 -37.52 10.42
N GLY A 515 19.56 -36.35 9.89
CA GLY A 515 19.06 -35.84 8.61
C GLY A 515 17.59 -35.37 8.60
N GLU A 516 16.87 -35.47 9.72
CA GLU A 516 15.48 -35.03 9.82
C GLU A 516 15.38 -33.50 9.80
N SER A 517 14.49 -32.96 8.96
CA SER A 517 14.19 -31.53 8.91
C SER A 517 13.24 -31.10 10.03
N MET A 518 13.18 -29.81 10.33
CA MET A 518 12.23 -29.29 11.32
C MET A 518 10.78 -29.60 10.97
N ARG A 519 10.41 -29.56 9.68
CA ARG A 519 9.08 -29.93 9.22
C ARG A 519 8.75 -31.40 9.54
N GLN A 520 9.65 -32.31 9.18
CA GLN A 520 9.49 -33.74 9.44
C GLN A 520 9.40 -34.01 10.94
N TRP A 521 10.24 -33.34 11.73
CA TRP A 521 10.22 -33.41 13.19
C TRP A 521 8.87 -32.94 13.78
N VAL A 522 8.35 -31.78 13.37
CA VAL A 522 7.04 -31.28 13.83
C VAL A 522 5.92 -32.27 13.47
N GLN A 523 5.92 -32.78 12.23
CA GLN A 523 4.92 -33.75 11.78
C GLN A 523 4.97 -35.05 12.58
N ARG A 524 6.17 -35.51 12.94
CA ARG A 524 6.37 -36.71 13.75
C ARG A 524 5.99 -36.49 15.21
N LEU A 525 6.34 -35.33 15.77
CA LEU A 525 6.09 -35.02 17.17
C LEU A 525 4.59 -34.78 17.44
N GLY A 526 3.90 -34.15 16.48
CA GLY A 526 2.46 -33.88 16.54
C GLY A 526 2.10 -32.59 17.29
N GLY A 527 0.92 -32.03 17.00
CA GLY A 527 0.45 -30.75 17.54
C GLY A 527 0.35 -30.73 19.06
N GLU A 528 -0.23 -31.77 19.66
CA GLU A 528 -0.41 -31.86 21.13
C GLU A 528 0.91 -31.80 21.89
N ARG A 529 1.97 -32.42 21.35
CA ARG A 529 3.30 -32.38 21.96
C ARG A 529 3.97 -31.02 21.80
N ILE A 530 3.76 -30.33 20.69
CA ILE A 530 4.23 -28.94 20.49
C ILE A 530 3.50 -27.99 21.44
N GLU A 531 2.20 -28.18 21.65
CA GLU A 531 1.43 -27.42 22.63
C GLU A 531 1.94 -27.67 24.05
N ALA A 532 2.15 -28.93 24.44
CA ALA A 532 2.71 -29.28 25.74
C ALA A 532 4.12 -28.71 25.95
N LEU A 533 4.96 -28.69 24.91
CA LEU A 533 6.31 -28.10 24.97
C LEU A 533 6.27 -26.59 25.27
N LEU A 534 5.25 -25.89 24.76
CA LEU A 534 5.13 -24.43 24.86
C LEU A 534 4.13 -23.98 25.94
N GLU A 535 3.48 -24.91 26.63
CA GLU A 535 2.58 -24.70 27.76
C GLU A 535 3.18 -23.78 28.85
N PRO A 536 4.46 -23.92 29.26
CA PRO A 536 5.07 -23.06 30.29
C PRO A 536 5.17 -21.58 29.92
N VAL A 537 5.19 -21.26 28.62
CA VAL A 537 5.33 -19.89 28.08
C VAL A 537 4.02 -19.37 27.46
N THR A 538 2.93 -20.11 27.63
CA THR A 538 1.61 -19.75 27.10
C THR A 538 0.55 -19.73 28.19
N SER A 539 0.04 -20.88 28.64
CA SER A 539 -0.94 -20.97 29.73
C SER A 539 -0.30 -20.90 31.11
N GLY A 540 0.96 -21.34 31.25
CA GLY A 540 1.69 -21.37 32.52
C GLY A 540 2.22 -20.01 33.01
N VAL A 541 1.98 -18.92 32.28
CA VAL A 541 2.47 -17.58 32.62
C VAL A 541 1.57 -16.88 33.64
N ASP A 542 2.15 -16.11 34.56
CA ASP A 542 1.39 -15.25 35.47
C ASP A 542 0.76 -14.09 34.70
N ARG A 543 -0.56 -14.16 34.50
CA ARG A 543 -1.35 -13.17 33.74
C ARG A 543 -1.45 -11.81 34.43
N GLN A 544 -0.94 -11.65 35.65
CA GLN A 544 -0.88 -10.38 36.37
C GLN A 544 0.47 -9.66 36.20
N ALA A 545 1.48 -10.34 35.64
CA ALA A 545 2.81 -9.78 35.49
C ALA A 545 2.79 -8.53 34.58
N ALA A 546 3.43 -7.46 35.05
CA ALA A 546 3.37 -6.15 34.40
C ALA A 546 4.11 -6.10 33.05
N ASP A 547 5.16 -6.90 32.90
CA ASP A 547 5.98 -7.04 31.70
C ASP A 547 5.19 -7.61 30.51
N LEU A 548 4.10 -8.37 30.75
CA LEU A 548 3.22 -8.87 29.69
C LEU A 548 2.56 -7.78 28.84
N PHE A 549 2.54 -6.54 29.33
CA PHE A 549 1.92 -5.40 28.66
C PHE A 549 2.94 -4.49 28.00
N VAL A 550 4.21 -4.89 27.90
CA VAL A 550 5.27 -4.10 27.27
C VAL A 550 5.89 -4.92 26.13
N ASP A 551 6.16 -4.28 25.00
CA ASP A 551 6.77 -4.93 23.85
C ASP A 551 8.30 -4.74 23.84
N TRP A 552 8.99 -5.53 23.03
CA TRP A 552 10.45 -5.53 22.96
C TRP A 552 11.03 -4.16 22.62
N GLY A 553 12.01 -3.73 23.41
CA GLY A 553 12.69 -2.44 23.25
C GLY A 553 11.80 -1.23 23.53
N GLN A 554 10.68 -1.40 24.24
CA GLN A 554 9.80 -0.32 24.66
C GLN A 554 9.70 -0.28 26.19
N SER A 555 9.37 0.90 26.72
CA SER A 555 9.09 1.12 28.15
C SER A 555 7.63 1.51 28.42
N GLU A 556 6.87 1.81 27.37
CA GLU A 556 5.48 2.22 27.45
C GLU A 556 4.53 1.01 27.41
N GLU A 557 3.34 1.18 27.97
CA GLU A 557 2.29 0.18 27.89
C GLU A 557 1.85 -0.03 26.44
N PHE A 558 1.69 -1.29 26.06
CA PHE A 558 1.35 -1.70 24.72
C PHE A 558 0.01 -1.13 24.28
N SER A 559 0.04 -0.40 23.18
CA SER A 559 -1.14 0.08 22.49
C SER A 559 -1.17 -0.51 21.08
N PRO A 560 -2.25 -1.21 20.69
CA PRO A 560 -2.36 -1.74 19.35
C PRO A 560 -2.38 -0.59 18.33
N PRO A 561 -1.83 -0.80 17.11
CA PRO A 561 -1.81 0.23 16.09
C PRO A 561 -3.22 0.66 15.70
N LEU A 562 -3.39 1.94 15.38
CA LEU A 562 -4.64 2.45 14.83
C LEU A 562 -4.93 1.73 13.50
N SER A 563 -6.12 1.14 13.39
CA SER A 563 -6.56 0.46 12.18
C SER A 563 -6.63 1.44 11.01
N GLY A 564 -5.97 1.15 9.89
CA GLY A 564 -6.10 1.93 8.65
C GLY A 564 -4.82 2.55 8.10
N LEU A 565 -3.76 2.71 8.91
CA LEU A 565 -2.51 3.43 8.56
C LEU A 565 -1.59 2.74 7.52
N GLY A 566 -2.10 1.77 6.76
CA GLY A 566 -1.32 0.94 5.86
C GLY A 566 -1.26 1.42 4.42
N GLU A 567 -0.33 2.32 4.10
CA GLU A 567 -0.10 2.82 2.73
C GLU A 567 0.30 1.75 1.72
N CYS A 568 0.76 0.60 2.23
CA CYS A 568 1.06 -0.55 1.40
C CYS A 568 -0.11 -0.90 0.46
N ALA A 569 -1.36 -0.62 0.83
CA ALA A 569 -2.57 -0.78 0.01
C ALA A 569 -3.28 0.56 -0.28
N HIS A 570 -2.56 1.52 -0.88
CA HIS A 570 -3.11 2.81 -1.28
C HIS A 570 -4.35 2.69 -2.21
N PRO A 571 -5.24 3.70 -2.21
CA PRO A 571 -6.41 3.72 -3.09
C PRO A 571 -6.02 3.73 -4.58
N VAL A 572 -6.93 3.21 -5.41
CA VAL A 572 -6.79 3.32 -6.86
C VAL A 572 -7.37 4.65 -7.30
N VAL A 573 -6.52 5.53 -7.86
CA VAL A 573 -6.99 6.75 -8.52
C VAL A 573 -7.54 6.34 -9.89
N LEU A 574 -8.86 6.24 -10.00
CA LEU A 574 -9.52 5.69 -11.19
C LEU A 574 -9.17 6.47 -12.47
N GLY A 575 -9.07 7.80 -12.40
CA GLY A 575 -8.66 8.63 -13.54
C GLY A 575 -7.28 8.26 -14.08
N GLU A 576 -6.31 8.04 -13.19
CA GLU A 576 -4.95 7.63 -13.56
C GLU A 576 -4.92 6.21 -14.16
N TYR A 577 -5.74 5.31 -13.64
CA TYR A 577 -5.89 3.96 -14.21
C TYR A 577 -6.49 3.99 -15.63
N LEU A 578 -7.49 4.85 -15.88
CA LEU A 578 -8.08 4.99 -17.22
C LEU A 578 -7.07 5.54 -18.24
N ALA A 579 -6.17 6.43 -17.80
CA ALA A 579 -5.08 6.92 -18.64
C ALA A 579 -4.15 5.78 -19.08
N ASP A 580 -3.77 4.90 -18.15
CA ASP A 580 -2.95 3.73 -18.48
C ASP A 580 -3.65 2.79 -19.44
N LEU A 581 -4.96 2.54 -19.26
CA LEU A 581 -5.72 1.68 -20.19
C LEU A 581 -5.71 2.25 -21.61
N ALA A 582 -5.90 3.56 -21.77
CA ALA A 582 -5.81 4.20 -23.07
C ALA A 582 -4.43 3.96 -23.73
N ARG A 583 -3.35 4.10 -22.95
CA ARG A 583 -1.96 3.89 -23.41
C ARG A 583 -1.65 2.41 -23.69
N VAL A 584 -2.19 1.48 -22.91
CA VAL A 584 -2.05 0.03 -23.16
C VAL A 584 -2.68 -0.36 -24.48
N GLU A 585 -3.91 0.12 -24.74
CA GLU A 585 -4.57 -0.12 -26.03
C GLU A 585 -3.78 0.49 -27.18
N ARG A 586 -3.28 1.72 -27.02
CA ARG A 586 -2.40 2.37 -28.01
C ARG A 586 -1.13 1.56 -28.31
N PHE A 587 -0.51 0.99 -27.27
CA PHE A 587 0.67 0.14 -27.41
C PHE A 587 0.36 -1.17 -28.15
N ASP A 588 -0.81 -1.76 -27.91
CA ASP A 588 -1.21 -3.02 -28.55
C ASP A 588 -1.49 -2.86 -30.06
N ILE A 589 -1.84 -1.66 -30.52
CA ILE A 589 -2.11 -1.37 -31.95
C ILE A 589 -0.92 -1.75 -32.82
N ASP A 590 0.29 -1.29 -32.48
CA ASP A 590 1.48 -1.50 -33.32
C ASP A 590 1.78 -3.01 -33.45
N ARG A 591 1.67 -3.75 -32.35
CA ARG A 591 1.83 -5.22 -32.32
C ARG A 591 0.79 -5.94 -33.18
N LEU A 592 -0.44 -5.46 -33.20
CA LEU A 592 -1.52 -6.05 -33.99
C LEU A 592 -1.36 -5.77 -35.48
N LEU A 593 -0.84 -4.59 -35.84
CA LEU A 593 -0.54 -4.23 -37.22
C LEU A 593 0.61 -5.05 -37.81
N ASP A 594 1.64 -5.33 -37.01
CA ASP A 594 2.76 -6.20 -37.41
C ASP A 594 2.32 -7.63 -37.74
N LEU A 595 1.20 -8.10 -37.17
CA LEU A 595 0.57 -9.40 -37.50
C LEU A 595 -0.37 -9.35 -38.69
N GLY A 596 -0.54 -8.19 -39.32
CA GLY A 596 -1.56 -7.97 -40.34
C GLY A 596 -3.00 -7.97 -39.79
N SER A 597 -3.19 -7.92 -38.47
CA SER A 597 -4.51 -7.96 -37.82
C SER A 597 -5.16 -6.58 -37.74
N ARG A 598 -5.45 -5.98 -38.90
CA ARG A 598 -6.00 -4.62 -39.02
C ARG A 598 -7.27 -4.40 -38.19
N ASP A 599 -8.21 -5.33 -38.24
CA ASP A 599 -9.49 -5.20 -37.52
C ASP A 599 -9.32 -5.12 -36.01
N LEU A 600 -8.40 -5.92 -35.45
CA LEU A 600 -8.11 -5.89 -34.02
C LEU A 600 -7.40 -4.59 -33.62
N ALA A 601 -6.49 -4.09 -34.47
CA ALA A 601 -5.82 -2.81 -34.26
C ALA A 601 -6.83 -1.65 -34.24
N LEU A 602 -7.80 -1.62 -35.15
CA LEU A 602 -8.87 -0.61 -35.17
C LEU A 602 -9.77 -0.69 -33.94
N ARG A 603 -10.10 -1.91 -33.47
CA ARG A 603 -10.85 -2.08 -32.21
C ARG A 603 -10.06 -1.58 -30.99
N ALA A 604 -8.75 -1.79 -30.94
CA ALA A 604 -7.88 -1.24 -29.89
C ALA A 604 -7.84 0.29 -29.94
N ALA A 605 -7.73 0.89 -31.13
CA ALA A 605 -7.82 2.34 -31.29
C ALA A 605 -9.15 2.91 -30.75
N GLY A 606 -10.28 2.28 -31.10
CA GLY A 606 -11.59 2.66 -30.56
C GLY A 606 -11.63 2.61 -29.03
N ARG A 607 -11.16 1.52 -28.41
CA ARG A 607 -11.10 1.41 -26.94
C ARG A 607 -10.19 2.47 -26.32
N SER A 608 -9.03 2.74 -26.92
CA SER A 608 -8.10 3.77 -26.45
C SER A 608 -8.76 5.16 -26.38
N ILE A 609 -9.49 5.54 -27.44
CA ILE A 609 -10.24 6.81 -27.50
C ILE A 609 -11.29 6.85 -26.37
N LEU A 610 -12.07 5.78 -26.22
CA LEU A 610 -13.15 5.72 -25.23
C LEU A 610 -12.63 5.76 -23.79
N TRP A 611 -11.47 5.15 -23.50
CA TRP A 611 -10.84 5.25 -22.18
C TRP A 611 -10.46 6.68 -21.83
N ALA A 612 -9.87 7.42 -22.78
CA ALA A 612 -9.54 8.83 -22.60
C ALA A 612 -10.81 9.70 -22.43
N CYS A 613 -11.87 9.45 -23.22
CA CYS A 613 -13.16 10.14 -23.02
C CYS A 613 -13.76 9.88 -21.64
N ARG A 614 -13.78 8.62 -21.20
CA ARG A 614 -14.29 8.21 -19.89
C ARG A 614 -13.50 8.87 -18.76
N ARG A 615 -12.18 8.98 -18.90
CA ARG A 615 -11.33 9.71 -17.95
C ARG A 615 -11.69 11.18 -17.87
N LEU A 616 -11.80 11.87 -19.00
CA LEU A 616 -12.16 13.29 -19.05
C LEU A 616 -13.49 13.54 -18.33
N LEU A 617 -14.52 12.76 -18.66
CA LEU A 617 -15.84 12.90 -18.03
C LEU A 617 -15.83 12.55 -16.54
N LEU A 618 -15.09 11.51 -16.14
CA LEU A 618 -14.92 11.15 -14.73
C LEU A 618 -14.29 12.30 -13.93
N VAL A 619 -13.19 12.89 -14.43
CA VAL A 619 -12.53 14.03 -13.77
C VAL A 619 -13.42 15.29 -13.81
N ALA A 620 -14.30 15.38 -14.81
CA ALA A 620 -15.34 16.40 -14.87
C ALA A 620 -16.48 16.21 -13.86
N GLY A 621 -16.50 15.10 -13.11
CA GLY A 621 -17.60 14.76 -12.20
C GLY A 621 -18.87 14.30 -12.92
N ILE A 622 -18.76 13.93 -14.20
CA ILE A 622 -19.88 13.43 -15.01
C ILE A 622 -19.88 11.91 -14.93
N GLU A 623 -20.87 11.35 -14.23
CA GLU A 623 -21.08 9.91 -14.23
C GLU A 623 -21.61 9.44 -15.59
N VAL A 624 -20.85 8.55 -16.23
CA VAL A 624 -21.31 7.78 -17.38
C VAL A 624 -21.36 6.32 -16.95
N MET A 625 -22.53 5.70 -17.09
CA MET A 625 -22.71 4.28 -16.77
C MET A 625 -21.71 3.41 -17.58
N ALA A 626 -21.28 2.31 -16.97
CA ALA A 626 -20.18 1.49 -17.49
C ALA A 626 -20.48 0.84 -18.85
N ASP A 627 -21.74 0.74 -19.23
CA ASP A 627 -22.27 0.13 -20.46
C ASP A 627 -22.67 1.14 -21.55
N HIS A 628 -22.55 2.45 -21.29
CA HIS A 628 -22.98 3.50 -22.22
C HIS A 628 -21.80 4.17 -22.95
N ASP A 629 -20.99 3.38 -23.67
CA ASP A 629 -19.86 3.91 -24.44
C ASP A 629 -20.28 4.93 -25.52
N GLU A 630 -21.50 4.80 -26.07
CA GLU A 630 -22.06 5.71 -27.07
C GLU A 630 -22.23 7.16 -26.57
N ALA A 631 -22.40 7.34 -25.26
CA ALA A 631 -22.57 8.66 -24.65
C ALA A 631 -21.24 9.40 -24.39
N LEU A 632 -20.09 8.70 -24.45
CA LEU A 632 -18.80 9.26 -24.05
C LEU A 632 -18.33 10.40 -24.97
N ILE A 633 -18.30 10.16 -26.29
CA ILE A 633 -17.85 11.17 -27.26
C ILE A 633 -18.77 12.40 -27.28
N PRO A 634 -20.11 12.26 -27.36
CA PRO A 634 -21.03 13.39 -27.24
C PRO A 634 -20.87 14.15 -25.92
N GLY A 635 -20.68 13.43 -24.81
CA GLY A 635 -20.45 14.03 -23.50
C GLY A 635 -19.20 14.91 -23.46
N VAL A 636 -18.07 14.41 -24.00
CA VAL A 636 -16.83 15.20 -24.09
C VAL A 636 -17.03 16.43 -24.96
N ARG A 637 -17.66 16.30 -26.13
CA ARG A 637 -17.96 17.44 -27.01
C ARG A 637 -18.82 18.50 -26.33
N ALA A 638 -19.83 18.08 -25.59
CA ALA A 638 -20.74 18.99 -24.89
C ALA A 638 -20.03 19.72 -23.74
N HIS A 639 -19.29 18.99 -22.90
CA HIS A 639 -18.65 19.55 -21.71
C HIS A 639 -17.42 20.39 -22.06
N TYR A 640 -16.53 19.88 -22.92
CA TYR A 640 -15.26 20.52 -23.26
C TYR A 640 -15.33 21.40 -24.51
N ARG A 641 -16.51 21.86 -24.94
CA ARG A 641 -16.69 22.71 -26.14
C ARG A 641 -15.80 23.96 -26.17
N GLY A 642 -15.39 24.47 -25.00
CA GLY A 642 -14.51 25.63 -24.86
C GLY A 642 -13.01 25.31 -25.01
N ASP A 643 -12.60 24.04 -24.79
CA ASP A 643 -11.20 23.61 -24.95
C ASP A 643 -10.93 23.26 -26.42
N LYS A 644 -10.57 24.30 -27.19
CA LYS A 644 -10.36 24.16 -28.64
C LYS A 644 -9.30 23.12 -28.99
N LYS A 645 -8.22 23.00 -28.20
CA LYS A 645 -7.14 22.03 -28.48
C LYS A 645 -7.65 20.60 -28.31
N LEU A 646 -8.33 20.33 -27.20
CA LEU A 646 -8.90 19.01 -26.92
C LEU A 646 -9.92 18.60 -27.99
N ILE A 647 -10.81 19.51 -28.39
CA ILE A 647 -11.83 19.23 -29.41
C ILE A 647 -11.20 19.01 -30.80
N ILE A 648 -10.15 19.75 -31.15
CA ILE A 648 -9.40 19.52 -32.39
C ILE A 648 -8.76 18.13 -32.38
N ALA A 649 -8.12 17.74 -31.28
CA ALA A 649 -7.52 16.42 -31.14
C ALA A 649 -8.58 15.30 -31.24
N LEU A 650 -9.74 15.47 -30.59
CA LEU A 650 -10.87 14.54 -30.70
C LEU A 650 -11.38 14.41 -32.14
N HIS A 651 -11.52 15.52 -32.86
CA HIS A 651 -11.94 15.48 -34.26
C HIS A 651 -10.90 14.79 -35.15
N ALA A 652 -9.62 15.11 -34.96
CA ALA A 652 -8.53 14.52 -35.73
C ALA A 652 -8.46 13.00 -35.55
N VAL A 653 -8.57 12.50 -34.31
CA VAL A 653 -8.51 11.04 -34.04
C VAL A 653 -9.73 10.31 -34.60
N LEU A 654 -10.92 10.91 -34.54
CA LEU A 654 -12.14 10.32 -35.12
C LEU A 654 -12.08 10.28 -36.66
N GLU A 655 -11.59 11.36 -37.30
CA GLU A 655 -11.41 11.40 -38.75
C GLU A 655 -10.34 10.39 -39.21
N ALA A 656 -9.21 10.31 -38.49
CA ALA A 656 -8.16 9.35 -38.79
C ALA A 656 -8.65 7.90 -38.61
N THR A 657 -9.48 7.64 -37.59
CA THR A 657 -10.12 6.33 -37.37
C THR A 657 -11.04 5.96 -38.53
N ALA A 658 -11.86 6.90 -39.02
CA ALA A 658 -12.74 6.67 -40.16
C ALA A 658 -11.95 6.35 -41.45
N LYS A 659 -10.87 7.11 -41.73
CA LYS A 659 -9.97 6.82 -42.86
C LYS A 659 -9.32 5.43 -42.72
N ALA A 660 -8.91 5.07 -41.50
CA ALA A 660 -8.34 3.77 -41.19
C ALA A 660 -9.33 2.62 -41.33
N HIS A 661 -10.62 2.83 -41.09
CA HIS A 661 -11.65 1.84 -41.46
C HIS A 661 -11.83 1.73 -42.98
N ALA A 662 -11.68 2.83 -43.72
CA ALA A 662 -11.80 2.86 -45.18
C ALA A 662 -10.56 2.34 -45.95
N GLY A 663 -9.58 1.75 -45.26
CA GLY A 663 -8.41 1.13 -45.91
C GLY A 663 -7.14 2.01 -45.96
N ALA A 664 -7.22 3.30 -45.66
CA ALA A 664 -6.08 4.25 -45.74
C ALA A 664 -5.70 4.86 -44.39
N GLY A 665 -4.55 5.54 -44.27
CA GLY A 665 -4.31 6.45 -43.13
C GLY A 665 -4.00 5.80 -41.76
N ILE A 666 -3.49 4.56 -41.70
CA ILE A 666 -3.13 3.92 -40.42
C ILE A 666 -2.02 4.68 -39.66
N ILE A 667 -1.06 5.27 -40.38
CA ILE A 667 -0.01 6.12 -39.81
C ILE A 667 -0.63 7.39 -39.20
N LEU A 668 -1.61 7.98 -39.90
CA LEU A 668 -2.33 9.15 -39.42
C LEU A 668 -3.15 8.82 -38.16
N LEU A 669 -3.74 7.62 -38.08
CA LEU A 669 -4.43 7.15 -36.87
C LEU A 669 -3.50 7.10 -35.66
N ASN A 670 -2.30 6.53 -35.81
CA ASN A 670 -1.32 6.47 -34.72
C ASN A 670 -0.96 7.87 -34.20
N LEU A 671 -0.60 8.80 -35.11
CA LEU A 671 -0.26 10.18 -34.74
C LEU A 671 -1.43 10.91 -34.07
N ALA A 672 -2.64 10.76 -34.62
CA ALA A 672 -3.82 11.40 -34.06
C ALA A 672 -4.22 10.81 -32.70
N LEU A 673 -3.98 9.51 -32.49
CA LEU A 673 -4.25 8.84 -31.22
C LEU A 673 -3.26 9.27 -30.13
N ASP A 674 -1.97 9.41 -30.46
CA ASP A 674 -0.97 9.96 -29.54
C ASP A 674 -1.33 11.39 -29.14
N ALA A 675 -1.64 12.26 -30.12
CA ALA A 675 -2.10 13.62 -29.86
C ALA A 675 -3.39 13.67 -29.02
N TRP A 676 -4.33 12.75 -29.25
CA TRP A 676 -5.56 12.65 -28.46
C TRP A 676 -5.27 12.30 -27.00
N ILE A 677 -4.41 11.32 -26.76
CA ILE A 677 -4.01 10.93 -25.40
C ILE A 677 -3.31 12.10 -24.71
N GLU A 678 -2.33 12.73 -25.35
CA GLU A 678 -1.58 13.87 -24.80
C GLU A 678 -2.46 15.06 -24.46
N GLU A 679 -3.36 15.47 -25.36
CA GLU A 679 -4.27 16.58 -25.09
C GLU A 679 -5.32 16.22 -24.04
N SER A 680 -5.75 14.95 -23.95
CA SER A 680 -6.64 14.49 -22.87
C SER A 680 -5.95 14.52 -21.51
N ASP A 681 -4.66 14.15 -21.44
CA ASP A 681 -3.83 14.26 -20.24
C ASP A 681 -3.66 15.72 -19.84
N ALA A 682 -3.30 16.59 -20.79
CA ALA A 682 -3.12 18.00 -20.53
C ALA A 682 -4.42 18.69 -20.09
N ALA A 683 -5.59 18.28 -20.61
CA ALA A 683 -6.89 18.79 -20.18
C ALA A 683 -7.24 18.36 -18.74
N VAL A 684 -6.94 17.11 -18.38
CA VAL A 684 -7.07 16.64 -16.99
C VAL A 684 -6.13 17.42 -16.07
N GLU A 685 -4.86 17.58 -16.44
CA GLU A 685 -3.92 18.34 -15.61
C GLU A 685 -4.34 19.81 -15.49
N ARG A 686 -4.76 20.49 -16.56
CA ARG A 686 -5.27 21.88 -16.47
C ARG A 686 -6.41 22.01 -15.48
N ARG A 687 -7.30 21.01 -15.42
CA ARG A 687 -8.43 20.98 -14.48
C ARG A 687 -7.99 20.70 -13.05
N LEU A 688 -7.01 19.83 -12.86
CA LEU A 688 -6.44 19.51 -11.55
C LEU A 688 -5.48 20.61 -11.04
N LEU A 689 -4.89 21.38 -11.94
CA LEU A 689 -4.03 22.54 -11.71
C LEU A 689 -4.81 23.86 -11.61
N ILE A 690 -6.15 23.82 -11.52
CA ILE A 690 -6.87 24.98 -11.01
C ILE A 690 -6.34 25.18 -9.59
N THR A 691 -5.38 26.10 -9.46
CA THR A 691 -4.87 26.61 -8.20
C THR A 691 -6.08 27.12 -7.45
N VAL A 692 -6.64 26.27 -6.59
CA VAL A 692 -7.57 26.70 -5.58
C VAL A 692 -6.76 27.69 -4.76
N PRO A 693 -7.10 28.99 -4.75
CA PRO A 693 -6.38 29.95 -3.95
C PRO A 693 -6.34 29.40 -2.51
N PRO A 694 -5.24 29.60 -1.75
CA PRO A 694 -5.15 29.11 -0.39
C PRO A 694 -6.43 29.50 0.33
N MET A 695 -7.16 28.46 0.69
CA MET A 695 -8.53 28.61 1.14
C MET A 695 -8.47 29.42 2.45
N PRO A 696 -9.31 30.45 2.61
CA PRO A 696 -9.23 31.40 3.72
C PRO A 696 -9.41 30.71 5.07
N GLY A 697 -8.81 31.29 6.11
CA GLY A 697 -8.99 30.83 7.48
C GLY A 697 -10.46 30.63 7.83
N ILE A 698 -10.77 29.71 8.74
CA ILE A 698 -12.18 29.46 9.14
C ILE A 698 -12.78 30.71 9.82
N ASP A 699 -11.93 31.59 10.38
CA ASP A 699 -12.24 32.97 10.74
C ASP A 699 -10.95 33.84 10.73
N GLU A 700 -10.74 34.70 9.73
CA GLU A 700 -9.56 35.60 9.66
C GLU A 700 -9.70 36.84 10.56
N THR A 701 -10.86 37.02 11.20
CA THR A 701 -11.18 38.15 12.07
C THR A 701 -11.26 37.79 13.55
N ALA A 702 -11.11 36.51 13.90
CA ALA A 702 -11.11 36.06 15.28
C ALA A 702 -9.72 36.22 15.89
N GLU A 703 -9.60 37.02 16.95
CA GLU A 703 -8.40 37.03 17.79
C GLU A 703 -8.11 35.62 18.31
N PRO A 704 -6.83 35.24 18.49
CA PRO A 704 -6.47 33.96 19.09
C PRO A 704 -7.16 33.81 20.45
N ILE A 705 -8.11 32.89 20.54
CA ILE A 705 -8.73 32.55 21.82
C ILE A 705 -7.70 31.72 22.57
N ASP A 706 -7.21 32.25 23.69
CA ASP A 706 -6.34 31.51 24.62
C ASP A 706 -7.06 30.22 25.02
N GLN A 707 -6.56 29.09 24.51
CA GLN A 707 -7.18 27.78 24.73
C GLN A 707 -6.95 27.27 26.16
N ALA A 708 -6.07 27.91 26.94
CA ALA A 708 -5.77 27.53 28.31
C ALA A 708 -6.35 28.57 29.31
N GLY A 709 -7.56 28.31 29.82
CA GLY A 709 -8.09 29.07 30.97
C GLY A 709 -9.59 28.92 31.23
N PRO A 710 -10.44 29.95 30.99
CA PRO A 710 -11.82 29.97 31.52
C PRO A 710 -12.81 28.97 30.88
N GLY A 711 -12.63 28.64 29.61
CA GLY A 711 -13.57 27.80 28.85
C GLY A 711 -13.48 26.31 29.17
N GLU A 712 -12.26 25.77 29.30
CA GLU A 712 -12.04 24.40 29.76
C GLU A 712 -12.50 24.21 31.21
N GLU A 713 -12.28 25.21 32.06
CA GLU A 713 -12.80 25.21 33.44
C GLU A 713 -14.33 25.18 33.47
N LEU A 714 -14.99 25.95 32.60
CA LEU A 714 -16.44 25.92 32.45
C LEU A 714 -16.93 24.54 31.97
N ALA A 715 -16.27 23.93 30.98
CA ALA A 715 -16.61 22.59 30.50
C ALA A 715 -16.46 21.55 31.62
N ARG A 716 -15.39 21.63 32.43
CA ARG A 716 -15.17 20.77 33.59
C ARG A 716 -16.24 20.96 34.67
N ARG A 717 -16.58 22.21 35.01
CA ARG A 717 -17.67 22.54 35.96
C ARG A 717 -19.00 21.95 35.53
N LEU A 718 -19.33 22.07 34.24
CA LEU A 718 -20.56 21.49 33.67
C LEU A 718 -20.51 19.96 33.67
N GLN A 719 -19.37 19.36 33.37
CA GLN A 719 -19.15 17.93 33.42
C GLN A 719 -19.34 17.37 34.84
N ASP A 720 -18.81 18.04 35.87
CA ASP A 720 -18.95 17.64 37.27
C ASP A 720 -20.40 17.79 37.75
N ARG A 721 -21.06 18.90 37.39
CA ARG A 721 -22.42 19.22 37.86
C ARG A 721 -23.51 18.43 37.16
N HIS A 722 -23.39 18.23 35.85
CA HIS A 722 -24.47 17.73 34.99
C HIS A 722 -24.11 16.48 34.20
N GLY A 723 -22.84 16.06 34.18
CA GLY A 723 -22.38 14.96 33.33
C GLY A 723 -22.93 13.57 33.69
N HIS A 724 -23.56 13.44 34.86
CA HIS A 724 -24.23 12.22 35.32
C HIS A 724 -25.72 12.17 34.97
N LEU A 725 -26.31 13.27 34.48
CA LEU A 725 -27.72 13.37 34.14
C LEU A 725 -28.05 12.55 32.89
N ASP A 726 -29.30 12.06 32.81
CA ASP A 726 -29.80 11.48 31.57
C ASP A 726 -29.99 12.55 30.48
N ALA A 727 -30.14 12.13 29.22
CA ALA A 727 -30.18 13.07 28.10
C ALA A 727 -31.34 14.08 28.16
N ARG A 728 -32.52 13.70 28.68
CA ARG A 728 -33.68 14.61 28.80
C ARG A 728 -33.41 15.64 29.89
N GLN A 729 -32.93 15.20 31.04
CA GLN A 729 -32.56 16.05 32.17
C GLN A 729 -31.43 17.02 31.80
N LEU A 730 -30.41 16.51 31.12
CA LEU A 730 -29.27 17.28 30.65
C LEU A 730 -29.70 18.34 29.64
N LEU A 731 -30.50 17.97 28.63
CA LEU A 731 -31.02 18.94 27.67
C LEU A 731 -31.86 20.03 28.34
N ALA A 732 -32.70 19.67 29.32
CA ALA A 732 -33.53 20.63 30.04
C ALA A 732 -32.65 21.62 30.83
N ALA A 733 -31.64 21.13 31.54
CA ALA A 733 -30.69 21.96 32.28
C ALA A 733 -29.91 22.91 31.36
N MET A 734 -29.47 22.44 30.19
CA MET A 734 -28.71 23.26 29.25
C MET A 734 -29.57 24.32 28.57
N ILE A 735 -30.79 23.95 28.14
CA ILE A 735 -31.67 24.84 27.37
C ILE A 735 -32.36 25.86 28.27
N ARG A 736 -32.79 25.48 29.48
CA ARG A 736 -33.58 26.35 30.37
C ARG A 736 -32.74 27.09 31.41
N ASP A 737 -31.67 26.47 31.91
CA ASP A 737 -30.98 26.97 33.10
C ASP A 737 -29.59 27.55 32.80
N GLU A 738 -28.69 26.80 32.14
CA GLU A 738 -27.29 27.26 31.92
C GLU A 738 -27.16 28.18 30.70
N PHE A 739 -27.86 27.89 29.59
CA PHE A 739 -27.76 28.65 28.33
C PHE A 739 -29.12 29.13 27.74
N PRO A 740 -30.04 29.70 28.54
CA PRO A 740 -31.32 30.17 28.03
C PRO A 740 -31.14 31.21 26.91
N GLY A 741 -31.68 30.91 25.73
CA GLY A 741 -31.56 31.76 24.53
C GLY A 741 -30.14 31.85 23.92
N ARG A 742 -29.15 31.15 24.50
CA ARG A 742 -27.72 31.21 24.12
C ARG A 742 -27.17 29.85 23.66
N VAL A 743 -28.04 28.86 23.42
CA VAL A 743 -27.69 27.54 22.89
C VAL A 743 -28.43 27.24 21.59
N ALA A 744 -27.73 26.57 20.66
CA ALA A 744 -28.31 26.06 19.42
C ALA A 744 -28.09 24.54 19.27
N VAL A 745 -28.89 23.88 18.45
CA VAL A 745 -28.71 22.47 18.08
C VAL A 745 -28.16 22.38 16.67
N SER A 746 -27.06 21.63 16.47
CA SER A 746 -26.60 21.29 15.14
C SER A 746 -27.17 19.94 14.72
N SER A 747 -27.91 19.91 13.61
CA SER A 747 -28.50 18.68 13.07
C SER A 747 -28.23 18.54 11.58
N SER A 748 -27.78 17.34 11.18
CA SER A 748 -27.66 16.96 9.77
C SER A 748 -28.95 16.36 9.19
N PHE A 749 -29.99 16.19 10.02
CA PHE A 749 -31.22 15.46 9.67
C PHE A 749 -30.94 14.05 9.12
N GLY A 750 -29.87 13.40 9.59
CA GLY A 750 -29.53 12.03 9.19
C GLY A 750 -30.40 10.94 9.84
N ILE A 751 -30.02 9.66 9.62
CA ILE A 751 -30.81 8.47 10.00
C ILE A 751 -31.39 8.53 11.42
N GLU A 752 -30.59 8.94 12.40
CA GLU A 752 -30.98 8.97 13.82
C GLU A 752 -31.28 10.39 14.35
N ALA A 753 -31.30 11.42 13.49
CA ALA A 753 -31.38 12.81 13.94
C ALA A 753 -32.71 13.16 14.62
N ALA A 754 -33.79 12.45 14.26
CA ALA A 754 -35.12 12.63 14.84
C ALA A 754 -35.12 12.52 16.36
N VAL A 755 -34.28 11.64 16.93
CA VAL A 755 -34.24 11.41 18.38
C VAL A 755 -33.81 12.67 19.13
N LEU A 756 -32.67 13.27 18.78
CA LEU A 756 -32.21 14.47 19.45
C LEU A 756 -33.21 15.62 19.28
N LEU A 757 -33.70 15.81 18.05
CA LEU A 757 -34.63 16.88 17.73
C LEU A 757 -35.96 16.74 18.50
N ALA A 758 -36.45 15.52 18.69
CA ALA A 758 -37.66 15.27 19.46
C ALA A 758 -37.47 15.63 20.94
N LEU A 759 -36.35 15.22 21.55
CA LEU A 759 -36.05 15.54 22.94
C LEU A 759 -35.90 17.06 23.16
N VAL A 760 -35.29 17.77 22.20
CA VAL A 760 -35.20 19.24 22.25
C VAL A 760 -36.59 19.87 22.10
N ALA A 761 -37.42 19.39 21.17
CA ALA A 761 -38.75 19.93 20.93
C ALA A 761 -39.70 19.72 22.12
N GLU A 762 -39.58 18.63 22.87
CA GLU A 762 -40.31 18.41 24.14
C GLU A 762 -39.97 19.47 25.19
N ILE A 763 -38.75 20.02 25.16
CA ILE A 763 -38.25 21.00 26.14
C ILE A 763 -38.61 22.42 25.70
N ASP A 764 -38.20 22.79 24.50
CA ASP A 764 -38.53 24.06 23.87
C ASP A 764 -38.43 23.95 22.34
N PRO A 765 -39.57 23.90 21.61
CA PRO A 765 -39.57 23.82 20.15
C PRO A 765 -39.08 25.10 19.46
N ALA A 766 -38.88 26.20 20.20
CA ALA A 766 -38.26 27.42 19.70
C ALA A 766 -36.72 27.41 19.81
N THR A 767 -36.11 26.36 20.38
CA THR A 767 -34.65 26.21 20.41
C THR A 767 -34.10 26.22 18.97
N PRO A 768 -33.14 27.10 18.62
CA PRO A 768 -32.61 27.21 17.27
C PRO A 768 -31.95 25.90 16.79
N VAL A 769 -32.38 25.40 15.64
CA VAL A 769 -31.80 24.22 14.96
C VAL A 769 -31.04 24.68 13.72
N ILE A 770 -29.72 24.57 13.77
CA ILE A 770 -28.84 24.89 12.64
C ILE A 770 -28.76 23.66 11.72
N PHE A 771 -29.18 23.86 10.49
CA PHE A 771 -29.08 22.88 9.40
C PHE A 771 -28.10 23.39 8.34
N LEU A 772 -27.08 22.60 8.02
CA LEU A 772 -26.10 22.94 6.99
C LEU A 772 -26.52 22.35 5.65
N ASP A 773 -27.06 23.18 4.76
CA ASP A 773 -27.32 22.78 3.38
C ASP A 773 -26.06 22.95 2.55
N THR A 774 -25.34 21.85 2.35
CA THR A 774 -24.07 21.85 1.63
C THR A 774 -24.22 21.95 0.10
N GLY A 775 -25.46 21.90 -0.41
CA GLY A 775 -25.75 21.72 -1.85
C GLY A 775 -25.33 20.36 -2.41
N LEU A 776 -25.02 19.40 -1.54
CA LEU A 776 -24.53 18.04 -1.88
C LEU A 776 -25.22 16.96 -1.00
N LEU A 777 -26.34 17.29 -0.37
CA LEU A 777 -27.13 16.36 0.43
C LEU A 777 -28.03 15.51 -0.48
N PHE A 778 -28.50 14.37 0.04
CA PHE A 778 -29.56 13.62 -0.62
C PHE A 778 -30.87 14.42 -0.59
N GLU A 779 -31.65 14.35 -1.68
CA GLU A 779 -33.00 14.94 -1.72
C GLU A 779 -33.88 14.36 -0.62
N GLU A 780 -33.73 13.07 -0.29
CA GLU A 780 -34.46 12.43 0.80
C GLU A 780 -34.13 13.04 2.17
N THR A 781 -32.90 13.54 2.37
CA THR A 781 -32.52 14.21 3.63
C THR A 781 -33.15 15.59 3.73
N LEU A 782 -33.26 16.33 2.61
CA LEU A 782 -33.98 17.61 2.56
C LEU A 782 -35.47 17.42 2.83
N ALA A 783 -36.10 16.43 2.19
CA ALA A 783 -37.50 16.10 2.44
C ALA A 783 -37.73 15.65 3.91
N TYR A 784 -36.81 14.86 4.46
CA TYR A 784 -36.91 14.39 5.84
C TYR A 784 -36.77 15.51 6.87
N ARG A 785 -35.99 16.57 6.57
CA ARG A 785 -35.97 17.81 7.38
C ARG A 785 -37.37 18.41 7.50
N ASP A 786 -38.07 18.57 6.38
CA ASP A 786 -39.38 19.20 6.35
C ASP A 786 -40.45 18.35 7.06
N ILE A 787 -40.33 17.02 6.92
CA ILE A 787 -41.14 16.05 7.67
C ILE A 787 -40.93 16.23 9.16
N LEU A 788 -39.68 16.25 9.63
CA LEU A 788 -39.37 16.38 11.05
C LEU A 788 -39.73 17.75 11.62
N GLN A 789 -39.56 18.83 10.84
CA GLN A 789 -40.01 20.16 11.25
C GLN A 789 -41.51 20.16 11.56
N SER A 790 -42.30 19.62 10.63
CA SER A 790 -43.76 19.56 10.75
C SER A 790 -44.20 18.63 11.87
N HIS A 791 -43.56 17.45 11.97
CA HIS A 791 -43.92 16.42 12.94
C HIS A 791 -43.58 16.81 14.38
N LEU A 792 -42.43 17.46 14.60
CA LEU A 792 -41.95 17.85 15.92
C LEU A 792 -42.33 19.27 16.31
N GLY A 793 -42.92 20.05 15.39
CA GLY A 793 -43.32 21.43 15.65
C GLY A 793 -42.14 22.39 15.85
N LEU A 794 -40.98 22.12 15.24
CA LEU A 794 -39.78 22.95 15.35
C LEU A 794 -40.03 24.35 14.77
N LYS A 795 -39.83 25.39 15.57
CA LYS A 795 -40.19 26.78 15.21
C LYS A 795 -39.04 27.61 14.63
N ASP A 796 -37.79 27.25 14.90
CA ASP A 796 -36.61 27.99 14.44
C ASP A 796 -35.59 27.03 13.80
N ILE A 797 -35.80 26.69 12.52
CA ILE A 797 -34.80 25.97 11.71
C ILE A 797 -34.04 26.97 10.85
N ARG A 798 -32.75 27.12 11.13
CA ARG A 798 -31.84 28.00 10.41
C ARG A 798 -31.09 27.17 9.38
N THR A 799 -31.56 27.20 8.14
CA THR A 799 -30.85 26.59 7.01
C THR A 799 -29.72 27.52 6.57
N VAL A 800 -28.49 27.02 6.61
CA VAL A 800 -27.28 27.77 6.31
C VAL A 800 -26.55 27.09 5.16
N SER A 801 -26.31 27.85 4.10
CA SER A 801 -25.62 27.39 2.90
C SER A 801 -24.23 28.03 2.78
N PRO A 802 -23.29 27.39 2.06
CA PRO A 802 -22.02 28.01 1.70
C PRO A 802 -22.19 29.32 0.95
N ASP A 803 -21.27 30.25 1.17
CA ASP A 803 -21.23 31.55 0.49
C ASP A 803 -21.09 31.33 -1.03
N PRO A 804 -22.04 31.80 -1.86
CA PRO A 804 -21.97 31.63 -3.31
C PRO A 804 -20.69 32.20 -3.94
N SER A 805 -20.17 33.31 -3.43
CA SER A 805 -18.93 33.91 -3.94
C SER A 805 -17.70 33.05 -3.60
N ALA A 806 -17.70 32.42 -2.42
CA ALA A 806 -16.65 31.47 -2.04
C ALA A 806 -16.76 30.15 -2.83
N LEU A 807 -17.97 29.69 -3.15
CA LEU A 807 -18.14 28.55 -4.05
C LEU A 807 -17.60 28.85 -5.44
N GLU A 808 -17.88 30.03 -6.00
CA GLU A 808 -17.36 30.43 -7.31
C GLU A 808 -15.83 30.58 -7.30
N ALA A 809 -15.26 31.09 -6.21
CA ALA A 809 -13.82 31.30 -6.09
C ALA A 809 -13.03 30.00 -5.84
N PHE A 810 -13.57 29.07 -5.04
CA PHE A 810 -12.81 27.92 -4.52
C PHE A 810 -13.33 26.55 -4.98
N ASP A 811 -14.56 26.46 -5.50
CA ASP A 811 -15.17 25.23 -6.02
C ASP A 811 -16.11 25.50 -7.23
N PRO A 812 -15.70 26.31 -8.24
CA PRO A 812 -16.57 26.73 -9.34
C PRO A 812 -17.14 25.54 -10.12
N GLU A 813 -16.36 24.48 -10.22
CA GLU A 813 -16.73 23.25 -10.94
C GLU A 813 -17.36 22.18 -10.03
N ARG A 814 -17.54 22.45 -8.73
CA ARG A 814 -18.14 21.55 -7.73
C ARG A 814 -17.43 20.21 -7.54
N ILE A 815 -16.12 20.17 -7.80
CA ILE A 815 -15.30 18.95 -7.75
C ILE A 815 -14.55 18.75 -6.43
N LEU A 816 -14.53 19.73 -5.51
CA LEU A 816 -13.78 19.59 -4.24
C LEU A 816 -14.17 18.35 -3.43
N SER A 817 -15.40 17.86 -3.54
CA SER A 817 -15.84 16.62 -2.87
C SER A 817 -15.12 15.35 -3.35
N LEU A 818 -14.55 15.41 -4.56
CA LEU A 818 -13.78 14.36 -5.22
C LEU A 818 -12.28 14.61 -5.13
N THR A 819 -11.84 15.86 -5.27
CA THR A 819 -10.42 16.24 -5.33
C THR A 819 -9.83 16.57 -3.97
N ALA A 820 -10.53 17.32 -3.11
CA ALA A 820 -10.02 17.74 -1.80
C ALA A 820 -11.13 17.77 -0.74
N THR A 821 -11.52 16.58 -0.27
CA THR A 821 -12.68 16.37 0.63
C THR A 821 -12.66 17.25 1.89
N ASP A 822 -11.48 17.55 2.43
CA ASP A 822 -11.32 18.41 3.60
C ASP A 822 -11.62 19.87 3.27
N ASN A 823 -11.12 20.38 2.15
CA ASN A 823 -11.46 21.71 1.65
C ASN A 823 -12.95 21.81 1.31
N CYS A 824 -13.54 20.76 0.72
CA CYS A 824 -14.97 20.67 0.51
C CYS A 824 -15.75 20.78 1.83
N CYS A 825 -15.34 20.06 2.87
CA CYS A 825 -15.99 20.12 4.18
C CYS A 825 -15.77 21.49 4.85
N ARG A 826 -14.60 22.09 4.68
CA ARG A 826 -14.34 23.44 5.20
C ARG A 826 -15.26 24.47 4.57
N LEU A 827 -15.28 24.52 3.25
CA LEU A 827 -16.06 25.48 2.47
C LEU A 827 -17.57 25.31 2.70
N ARG A 828 -18.05 24.06 2.66
CA ARG A 828 -19.49 23.77 2.64
C ARG A 828 -20.09 23.47 4.00
N LYS A 829 -19.28 23.27 5.04
CA LYS A 829 -19.77 22.91 6.39
C LYS A 829 -19.14 23.73 7.50
N MET A 830 -17.82 23.75 7.62
CA MET A 830 -17.17 24.35 8.78
C MET A 830 -17.33 25.88 8.80
N GLN A 831 -17.01 26.57 7.70
CA GLN A 831 -17.17 28.02 7.60
C GLN A 831 -18.64 28.47 7.78
N PRO A 832 -19.64 27.86 7.10
CA PRO A 832 -21.04 28.21 7.33
C PRO A 832 -21.49 27.93 8.77
N LEU A 833 -21.03 26.83 9.38
CA LEU A 833 -21.40 26.49 10.76
C LEU A 833 -20.83 27.49 11.76
N VAL A 834 -19.55 27.85 11.66
CA VAL A 834 -18.92 28.84 12.54
C VAL A 834 -19.65 30.18 12.44
N LYS A 835 -19.99 30.61 11.22
CA LYS A 835 -20.79 31.82 10.99
C LYS A 835 -22.19 31.72 11.63
N ALA A 836 -22.84 30.56 11.53
CA ALA A 836 -24.16 30.30 12.11
C ALA A 836 -24.17 30.23 13.64
N LEU A 837 -23.05 29.83 14.24
CA LEU A 837 -22.86 29.75 15.68
C LEU A 837 -22.44 31.09 16.32
N ARG A 838 -22.25 32.16 15.53
CA ARG A 838 -22.03 33.50 16.07
C ARG A 838 -23.25 33.95 16.88
N GLY A 839 -23.00 34.37 18.13
CA GLY A 839 -24.06 34.75 19.08
C GLY A 839 -24.57 33.62 19.99
N PHE A 840 -24.03 32.40 19.88
CA PHE A 840 -24.31 31.30 20.81
C PHE A 840 -23.06 30.97 21.64
N ASP A 841 -23.27 30.71 22.93
CA ASP A 841 -22.22 30.32 23.88
C ASP A 841 -22.05 28.80 23.97
N ALA A 842 -23.08 28.06 23.53
CA ALA A 842 -23.05 26.61 23.51
C ALA A 842 -23.77 26.04 22.28
N TRP A 843 -23.42 24.82 21.89
CA TRP A 843 -24.20 24.08 20.92
C TRP A 843 -24.31 22.58 21.24
N ILE A 844 -25.45 22.01 20.89
CA ILE A 844 -25.80 20.62 21.15
C ILE A 844 -25.60 19.78 19.87
N THR A 845 -25.03 18.58 20.01
CA THR A 845 -24.82 17.65 18.88
C THR A 845 -25.44 16.27 19.13
N GLY A 846 -25.73 15.55 18.03
CA GLY A 846 -26.25 14.18 18.07
C GLY A 846 -25.19 13.08 18.09
N ARG A 847 -23.93 13.36 18.47
CA ARG A 847 -22.82 12.39 18.47
C ARG A 847 -23.01 11.32 19.56
N LYS A 848 -22.64 10.07 19.26
CA LYS A 848 -22.68 8.91 20.18
C LYS A 848 -21.38 8.11 20.14
N ARG A 849 -20.97 7.50 21.26
CA ARG A 849 -19.75 6.69 21.35
C ARG A 849 -19.80 5.42 20.51
N PHE A 850 -20.97 4.78 20.39
CA PHE A 850 -21.12 3.53 19.62
C PHE A 850 -21.01 3.71 18.10
N HIS A 851 -20.97 4.94 17.60
CA HIS A 851 -20.65 5.23 16.19
C HIS A 851 -19.16 5.04 15.86
N GLY A 852 -18.35 4.59 16.82
CA GLY A 852 -16.98 4.15 16.61
C GLY A 852 -15.99 5.28 16.27
N GLY A 853 -14.78 4.88 15.86
CA GLY A 853 -13.71 5.80 15.49
C GLY A 853 -13.33 6.76 16.62
N GLU A 854 -13.08 8.02 16.26
CA GLU A 854 -12.75 9.12 17.19
C GLU A 854 -13.86 9.39 18.23
N ARG A 855 -15.10 8.98 17.97
CA ARG A 855 -16.24 9.17 18.89
C ARG A 855 -16.22 8.22 20.08
N SER A 856 -15.40 7.17 20.06
CA SER A 856 -15.39 6.16 21.14
C SER A 856 -15.03 6.76 22.51
N ARG A 857 -14.30 7.88 22.53
CA ARG A 857 -13.88 8.61 23.75
C ARG A 857 -14.63 9.93 23.96
N LEU A 858 -15.78 10.12 23.31
CA LEU A 858 -16.55 11.36 23.32
C LEU A 858 -16.94 11.78 24.75
N ALA A 859 -16.54 12.99 25.16
CA ALA A 859 -16.97 13.62 26.41
C ALA A 859 -18.41 14.18 26.29
N VAL A 860 -19.10 14.37 27.41
CA VAL A 860 -20.44 14.98 27.41
C VAL A 860 -20.33 16.48 27.13
N PHE A 861 -19.32 17.13 27.70
CA PHE A 861 -18.98 18.52 27.45
C PHE A 861 -17.58 18.64 26.87
N GLU A 862 -17.43 19.46 25.84
CA GLU A 862 -16.15 19.81 25.20
C GLU A 862 -16.10 21.33 25.03
N PHE A 863 -14.93 21.95 25.17
CA PHE A 863 -14.74 23.36 24.81
C PHE A 863 -14.06 23.42 23.45
N VAL A 864 -14.70 24.06 22.47
CA VAL A 864 -14.20 24.16 21.08
C VAL A 864 -14.56 25.55 20.55
N ASP A 865 -13.57 26.24 19.96
CA ASP A 865 -13.75 27.56 19.32
C ASP A 865 -14.51 28.58 20.18
N GLY A 866 -14.14 28.70 21.45
CA GLY A 866 -14.73 29.69 22.36
C GLY A 866 -16.11 29.33 22.91
N ARG A 867 -16.62 28.10 22.67
CA ARG A 867 -17.98 27.69 23.04
C ARG A 867 -18.03 26.31 23.67
N ILE A 868 -19.11 26.05 24.41
CA ILE A 868 -19.38 24.74 25.00
C ILE A 868 -20.15 23.86 24.02
N LYS A 869 -19.53 22.75 23.61
CA LYS A 869 -20.16 21.70 22.81
C LYS A 869 -20.71 20.61 23.72
N ILE A 870 -21.98 20.26 23.54
CA ILE A 870 -22.75 19.37 24.42
C ILE A 870 -23.18 18.12 23.64
N ASN A 871 -22.86 16.93 24.16
CA ASN A 871 -23.15 15.63 23.54
C ASN A 871 -24.09 14.78 24.42
N PRO A 872 -25.39 15.10 24.48
CA PRO A 872 -26.33 14.46 25.41
C PRO A 872 -26.56 12.97 25.13
N LEU A 873 -26.26 12.51 23.91
CA LEU A 873 -26.43 11.12 23.50
C LEU A 873 -25.12 10.33 23.56
N ALA A 874 -24.03 10.89 24.13
CA ALA A 874 -22.70 10.28 24.09
C ALA A 874 -22.68 8.83 24.61
N ALA A 875 -23.38 8.55 25.70
CA ALA A 875 -23.40 7.24 26.36
C ALA A 875 -24.54 6.30 25.90
N TRP A 876 -25.42 6.73 24.98
CA TRP A 876 -26.57 5.93 24.57
C TRP A 876 -26.19 4.74 23.71
N SER A 877 -26.96 3.65 23.79
CA SER A 877 -26.78 2.45 22.97
C SER A 877 -27.72 2.46 21.74
N PRO A 878 -27.44 1.63 20.70
CA PRO A 878 -28.35 1.45 19.58
C PRO A 878 -29.77 1.07 20.01
N ALA A 879 -29.90 0.17 21.00
CA ALA A 879 -31.19 -0.26 21.53
C ALA A 879 -31.97 0.88 22.19
N ARG A 880 -31.27 1.82 22.86
CA ARG A 880 -31.91 2.99 23.45
C ARG A 880 -32.42 3.96 22.40
N ILE A 881 -31.65 4.19 21.32
CA ILE A 881 -32.07 5.01 20.17
C ILE A 881 -33.36 4.42 19.57
N GLU A 882 -33.36 3.11 19.31
CA GLU A 882 -34.52 2.40 18.76
C GLU A 882 -35.75 2.47 19.68
N ALA A 883 -35.56 2.39 21.00
CA ALA A 883 -36.65 2.54 21.96
C ALA A 883 -37.30 3.93 21.86
N ILE A 884 -36.52 5.01 21.73
CA ILE A 884 -37.08 6.36 21.60
C ILE A 884 -37.83 6.55 20.28
N PHE A 885 -37.34 5.97 19.17
CA PHE A 885 -38.10 5.98 17.91
C PHE A 885 -39.50 5.41 18.07
N ARG A 886 -39.65 4.33 18.86
CA ARG A 886 -40.95 3.70 19.14
C ARG A 886 -41.78 4.49 20.13
N GLU A 887 -41.18 4.93 21.24
CA GLU A 887 -41.81 5.70 22.31
C GLU A 887 -42.46 6.97 21.77
N LEU A 888 -41.73 7.72 20.95
CA LEU A 888 -42.15 9.01 20.41
C LEU A 888 -42.74 8.92 19.00
N LYS A 889 -42.95 7.71 18.47
CA LYS A 889 -43.50 7.44 17.13
C LYS A 889 -42.83 8.26 16.03
N LEU A 890 -41.50 8.35 16.08
CA LEU A 890 -40.73 9.20 15.19
C LEU A 890 -40.70 8.61 13.77
N PRO A 891 -40.87 9.43 12.72
CA PRO A 891 -40.75 8.97 11.35
C PRO A 891 -39.32 8.48 11.08
N ARG A 892 -39.17 7.47 10.22
CA ARG A 892 -37.85 6.97 9.81
C ARG A 892 -37.33 7.74 8.61
N HIS A 893 -36.01 7.90 8.55
CA HIS A 893 -35.36 8.48 7.39
C HIS A 893 -35.54 7.56 6.16
N PRO A 894 -35.97 8.04 4.98
CA PRO A 894 -36.24 7.19 3.82
C PRO A 894 -35.04 6.33 3.37
N LEU A 895 -33.83 6.89 3.43
CA LEU A 895 -32.60 6.14 3.13
C LEU A 895 -32.30 4.96 4.10
N ALA A 896 -32.89 4.93 5.30
CA ALA A 896 -32.73 3.78 6.20
C ALA A 896 -33.30 2.50 5.58
N GLU A 897 -34.45 2.60 4.90
CA GLU A 897 -35.10 1.48 4.21
C GLU A 897 -34.28 1.00 3.01
N LYS A 898 -33.50 1.90 2.41
CA LYS A 898 -32.54 1.58 1.34
C LYS A 898 -31.22 0.96 1.87
N GLY A 899 -31.12 0.71 3.17
CA GLY A 899 -29.96 0.05 3.80
C GLY A 899 -28.85 1.00 4.26
N TYR A 900 -29.07 2.32 4.27
CA TYR A 900 -28.09 3.26 4.82
C TYR A 900 -28.16 3.28 6.34
N THR A 901 -27.03 3.00 6.98
CA THR A 901 -26.87 3.04 8.45
C THR A 901 -26.45 4.41 8.98
N SER A 902 -25.85 5.26 8.13
CA SER A 902 -25.47 6.64 8.45
C SER A 902 -25.44 7.51 7.19
N VAL A 903 -25.94 8.76 7.26
CA VAL A 903 -26.08 9.64 6.09
C VAL A 903 -25.66 11.09 6.36
N GLY A 904 -25.41 11.83 5.28
CA GLY A 904 -25.00 13.24 5.18
C GLY A 904 -24.74 13.53 3.69
N CYS A 905 -23.66 14.21 3.29
CA CYS A 905 -23.47 14.50 1.86
C CYS A 905 -23.35 13.24 0.99
N ALA A 906 -24.05 13.23 -0.14
CA ALA A 906 -24.14 12.11 -1.07
C ALA A 906 -22.78 11.65 -1.63
N PRO A 907 -21.85 12.53 -2.05
CA PRO A 907 -20.54 12.12 -2.58
C PRO A 907 -19.65 11.38 -1.57
N CYS A 908 -19.99 11.46 -0.27
CA CYS A 908 -19.22 10.89 0.82
C CYS A 908 -19.99 9.81 1.60
N THR A 909 -21.11 9.34 1.07
CA THR A 909 -21.99 8.35 1.73
C THR A 909 -22.30 7.20 0.77
N SER A 910 -22.06 5.99 1.23
CA SER A 910 -22.33 4.74 0.54
C SER A 910 -23.00 3.73 1.49
N LEU A 911 -23.46 2.59 0.97
CA LEU A 911 -24.01 1.52 1.80
C LEU A 911 -22.89 0.85 2.61
N ALA A 912 -23.16 0.57 3.89
CA ALA A 912 -22.27 -0.24 4.72
C ALA A 912 -22.43 -1.73 4.38
N GLY A 913 -21.35 -2.51 4.50
CA GLY A 913 -21.40 -3.97 4.38
C GLY A 913 -22.14 -4.63 5.55
N LEU A 914 -22.66 -5.84 5.33
CA LEU A 914 -23.30 -6.65 6.37
C LEU A 914 -22.32 -6.90 7.54
N GLY A 915 -22.67 -6.40 8.73
CA GLY A 915 -21.87 -6.54 9.95
C GLY A 915 -20.73 -5.53 10.12
N GLU A 916 -20.62 -4.54 9.22
CA GLU A 916 -19.68 -3.42 9.36
C GLU A 916 -20.18 -2.36 10.36
N ASP A 917 -19.29 -1.47 10.77
CA ASP A 917 -19.62 -0.35 11.67
C ASP A 917 -20.75 0.53 11.10
N VAL A 918 -21.55 1.15 11.98
CA VAL A 918 -22.70 2.00 11.62
C VAL A 918 -22.31 3.11 10.65
N ARG A 919 -21.07 3.60 10.71
CA ARG A 919 -20.54 4.64 9.81
C ARG A 919 -19.60 4.12 8.73
N ALA A 920 -19.47 2.81 8.52
CA ALA A 920 -18.57 2.25 7.50
C ALA A 920 -18.87 2.75 6.07
N GLY A 921 -20.13 3.07 5.78
CA GLY A 921 -20.54 3.68 4.51
C GLY A 921 -20.08 5.14 4.32
N ARG A 922 -19.64 5.82 5.39
CA ARG A 922 -19.17 7.22 5.36
C ARG A 922 -17.71 7.27 4.97
N TRP A 923 -17.40 8.05 3.92
CA TRP A 923 -16.05 8.16 3.36
C TRP A 923 -15.40 6.79 3.08
N ALA A 924 -16.20 5.80 2.71
CA ALA A 924 -15.75 4.43 2.50
C ALA A 924 -14.54 4.41 1.55
N GLY A 925 -13.44 3.81 2.01
CA GLY A 925 -12.18 3.72 1.26
C GLY A 925 -11.22 4.90 1.41
N ARG A 926 -11.55 5.93 2.19
CA ARG A 926 -10.70 7.08 2.55
C ARG A 926 -10.26 7.00 4.02
N GLU A 927 -9.19 7.70 4.40
CA GLU A 927 -8.73 7.77 5.81
C GLU A 927 -9.57 8.71 6.69
N LYS A 928 -10.34 9.61 6.06
CA LYS A 928 -11.22 10.58 6.74
C LYS A 928 -12.39 9.88 7.43
N THR A 929 -12.54 10.09 8.74
CA THR A 929 -13.65 9.54 9.54
C THR A 929 -14.66 10.59 10.00
N GLU A 930 -14.31 11.88 9.92
CA GLU A 930 -15.16 13.00 10.32
C GLU A 930 -15.14 14.16 9.32
N CYS A 931 -16.19 15.00 9.34
CA CYS A 931 -16.30 16.16 8.47
C CYS A 931 -15.72 17.47 9.04
N GLY A 932 -15.07 17.44 10.21
CA GLY A 932 -14.39 18.59 10.80
C GLY A 932 -15.28 19.60 11.54
N ILE A 933 -16.61 19.55 11.39
CA ILE A 933 -17.57 20.44 12.10
C ILE A 933 -17.59 20.31 13.64
N HIS A 934 -16.74 19.44 14.19
CA HIS A 934 -16.66 19.13 15.61
C HIS A 934 -15.25 19.33 16.15
N ASN A 935 -14.31 19.76 15.31
CA ASN A 935 -12.89 19.87 15.60
C ASN A 935 -12.49 21.32 15.69
#